data_AF-A0A922CQ34-F1
#
_entry.id   AF-A0A922CQ34-F1
#
_cell.length_a   1.000
_cell.length_b   1.000
_cell.length_c   1.000
_cell.angle_alpha   90.00
_cell.angle_beta   90.00
_cell.angle_gamma   90.00
#
_symmetry.space_group_name_H-M   'P 1'
#
loop_
_entity.id
_entity.type
_entity.pdbx_description
1 polymer ?
#
loop_
_entity_poly.entity_id
_entity_poly.type
_entity_poly.pdbx_seq_one_letter_code
_entity_poly.pdbx_strand_id
1 'polypeptide(L)'
;MDALSDDDEFARREPQISSLVATRGEAAAGGAAVQRVGAAVCCAVERFVAVGETIADDNPDVRHSMVLACKEARAAGRAIERVCTGADGAGMVSAARALLAAVTRVLLLADMVVVRQLLLAKDKVARSLDRLESVSNFAEFVRAFTEFGGGMVELARLTAERRADLRDERRRAQVAAARNVLERSTLMLLTSSKTCLRHPGSASARENRDTVFCQMRRAMDLIHYVVRDGLPGHEEHAQEAAQWEAGTALGALRGLSAQVRASRARGGADAARRRALAATLRALVERTHDFTDSAYTSHEHRQRILALAERIAYELERLVAVAVSLEEQGSMGSGAALESACTGATGAASELERALVAAARDQARDLTPLADDAKKLASDLAHIASSCGERESERLHNIASQLHEQLDHIIEVCKLLRHIAMSETLQVSAKFAEINLRIYGPQVVTAARTLAAHPGSAAARENLDVFVDMWAWLLADAARLARELLDRTDERPDKQQYSSLPRPGKHGTTSKPLKAVRLDSDEQAKIAKSGLEMKMMSSEMDAETDRWQGAAADENNDIVKRAKNMSSMAFAMYQFTKGEGRLNTTQDLFTQAEYFAEEANRLYKIVRQFSYQVPAGSTKKELLEHLDKVPTYVQQLQFTVKEPTVGRAATFSKVDNVIQETKHLMNVISKVVTTCFDCANKVITPVF
;
A
#
# COMPACT_ATOMS: atom_id res chain seq x y z
N MET A 1 -19.52 26.41 23.73
CA MET A 1 -18.66 27.55 23.36
C MET A 1 -17.61 27.01 22.43
N ASP A 2 -17.61 27.57 21.24
CA ASP A 2 -17.21 26.93 19.99
C ASP A 2 -15.70 26.67 19.87
N ALA A 3 -15.37 25.47 19.37
CA ALA A 3 -14.11 25.17 18.71
C ALA A 3 -14.47 24.34 17.47
N LEU A 4 -14.80 25.05 16.39
CA LEU A 4 -15.00 24.48 15.06
C LEU A 4 -13.62 24.10 14.49
N SER A 5 -13.54 22.87 14.01
CA SER A 5 -12.38 22.17 13.50
C SER A 5 -12.03 22.60 12.07
N ASP A 6 -10.74 22.87 11.84
CA ASP A 6 -10.10 23.24 10.57
C ASP A 6 -10.07 22.12 9.50
N ASP A 7 -10.60 20.93 9.77
CA ASP A 7 -10.51 19.77 8.86
C ASP A 7 -11.48 19.83 7.66
N ASP A 8 -12.50 20.68 7.71
CA ASP A 8 -13.50 20.80 6.64
C ASP A 8 -13.03 21.68 5.46
N GLU A 9 -11.87 22.34 5.60
CA GLU A 9 -11.35 23.28 4.59
C GLU A 9 -10.39 22.65 3.56
N PHE A 10 -9.86 21.46 3.83
CA PHE A 10 -8.88 20.81 2.96
C PHE A 10 -9.53 20.04 1.80
N ALA A 11 -10.71 19.44 2.02
CA ALA A 11 -11.43 18.66 1.00
C ALA A 11 -12.14 19.49 -0.08
N ARG A 12 -12.19 20.83 0.07
CA ARG A 12 -12.86 21.74 -0.88
C ARG A 12 -11.91 22.45 -1.86
N ARG A 13 -10.60 22.21 -1.80
CA ARG A 13 -9.60 23.02 -2.54
C ARG A 13 -9.17 22.45 -3.90
N GLU A 14 -9.37 21.15 -4.17
CA GLU A 14 -9.06 20.55 -5.48
C GLU A 14 -10.11 20.75 -6.61
N PRO A 15 -11.42 20.99 -6.39
CA PRO A 15 -12.36 21.14 -7.51
C PRO A 15 -12.29 22.52 -8.19
N GLN A 16 -11.66 23.52 -7.58
CA GLN A 16 -11.79 24.92 -8.03
C GLN A 16 -10.94 25.25 -9.27
N ILE A 17 -9.81 24.57 -9.47
CA ILE A 17 -8.95 24.80 -10.66
C ILE A 17 -9.50 24.03 -11.88
N SER A 18 -10.04 22.82 -11.68
CA SER A 18 -10.61 22.00 -12.75
C SER A 18 -11.92 22.58 -13.33
N SER A 19 -12.66 23.38 -12.55
CA SER A 19 -13.90 24.02 -12.99
C SER A 19 -13.68 25.17 -14.01
N LEU A 20 -12.45 25.65 -14.20
CA LEU A 20 -12.15 26.77 -15.08
C LEU A 20 -12.07 26.39 -16.57
N VAL A 21 -11.93 25.10 -16.90
CA VAL A 21 -11.73 24.64 -18.30
C VAL A 21 -13.05 24.16 -18.95
N ALA A 22 -14.10 23.92 -18.18
CA ALA A 22 -15.32 23.24 -18.65
C ALA A 22 -16.50 24.16 -19.05
N THR A 23 -16.44 25.47 -18.81
CA THR A 23 -17.60 26.37 -19.03
C THR A 23 -17.45 27.21 -20.28
N ARG A 24 -17.59 26.56 -21.45
CA ARG A 24 -17.71 27.23 -22.75
C ARG A 24 -19.14 27.10 -23.28
N GLY A 25 -20.06 27.90 -22.73
CA GLY A 25 -21.41 28.03 -23.26
C GLY A 25 -22.43 28.44 -22.19
N GLU A 26 -22.62 29.75 -21.99
CA GLU A 26 -23.87 30.42 -21.60
C GLU A 26 -23.56 31.88 -21.23
N ALA A 27 -23.64 32.76 -22.24
CA ALA A 27 -23.33 34.18 -22.13
C ALA A 27 -24.53 34.95 -21.57
N ALA A 28 -24.62 35.05 -20.23
CA ALA A 28 -25.20 36.20 -19.48
C ALA A 28 -25.20 35.94 -17.96
N ALA A 29 -25.33 34.68 -17.52
CA ALA A 29 -25.32 34.29 -16.10
C ALA A 29 -23.93 33.86 -15.57
N GLY A 30 -22.98 33.55 -16.46
CA GLY A 30 -21.64 33.03 -16.12
C GLY A 30 -20.66 34.06 -15.55
N GLY A 31 -20.80 35.36 -15.85
CA GLY A 31 -19.82 36.39 -15.46
C GLY A 31 -19.68 36.57 -13.94
N ALA A 32 -20.80 36.64 -13.21
CA ALA A 32 -20.79 36.77 -11.76
C ALA A 32 -20.30 35.50 -11.04
N ALA A 33 -20.45 34.32 -11.65
CA ALA A 33 -19.91 33.08 -11.11
C ALA A 33 -18.38 33.03 -11.28
N VAL A 34 -17.87 33.37 -12.46
CA VAL A 34 -16.44 33.42 -12.75
C VAL A 34 -15.71 34.45 -11.87
N GLN A 35 -16.31 35.63 -11.68
CA GLN A 35 -15.79 36.65 -10.75
C GLN A 35 -15.68 36.15 -9.31
N ARG A 36 -16.72 35.46 -8.80
CA ARG A 36 -16.70 34.86 -7.45
C ARG A 36 -15.61 33.81 -7.31
N VAL A 37 -15.37 33.00 -8.35
CA VAL A 37 -14.28 32.01 -8.36
C VAL A 37 -12.91 32.72 -8.32
N GLY A 38 -12.71 33.76 -9.13
CA GLY A 38 -11.46 34.52 -9.14
C GLY A 38 -11.13 35.14 -7.77
N ALA A 39 -12.12 35.77 -7.12
CA ALA A 39 -11.97 36.32 -5.78
C ALA A 39 -11.71 35.23 -4.73
N ALA A 40 -12.39 34.08 -4.81
CA ALA A 40 -12.18 32.96 -3.91
C ALA A 40 -10.75 32.39 -4.03
N VAL A 41 -10.24 32.25 -5.26
CA VAL A 41 -8.85 31.84 -5.52
C VAL A 41 -7.87 32.85 -4.93
N CYS A 42 -8.06 34.16 -5.16
CA CYS A 42 -7.17 35.17 -4.58
C CYS A 42 -7.17 35.13 -3.05
N CYS A 43 -8.34 34.99 -2.42
CA CYS A 43 -8.45 34.86 -0.97
C CYS A 43 -7.76 33.59 -0.43
N ALA A 44 -7.89 32.46 -1.12
CA ALA A 44 -7.18 31.23 -0.76
C ALA A 44 -5.66 31.40 -0.87
N VAL A 45 -5.18 32.09 -1.91
CA VAL A 45 -3.75 32.39 -2.10
C VAL A 45 -3.23 33.31 -1.00
N GLU A 46 -3.95 34.34 -0.59
CA GLU A 46 -3.50 35.23 0.50
C GLU A 46 -3.36 34.46 1.82
N ARG A 47 -4.29 33.54 2.13
CA ARG A 47 -4.19 32.67 3.31
C ARG A 47 -3.00 31.70 3.21
N PHE A 48 -2.78 31.11 2.04
CA PHE A 48 -1.64 30.24 1.79
C PHE A 48 -0.30 30.98 1.92
N VAL A 49 -0.21 32.19 1.38
CA VAL A 49 0.98 33.03 1.45
C VAL A 49 1.27 33.49 2.87
N ALA A 50 0.25 33.82 3.68
CA ALA A 50 0.46 34.19 5.08
C ALA A 50 1.17 33.09 5.88
N VAL A 51 0.83 31.82 5.62
CA VAL A 51 1.54 30.67 6.20
C VAL A 51 2.99 30.61 5.70
N GLY A 52 3.21 30.78 4.40
CA GLY A 52 4.55 30.81 3.81
C GLY A 52 5.43 31.94 4.35
N GLU A 53 4.87 33.13 4.57
CA GLU A 53 5.56 34.28 5.17
C GLU A 53 5.90 34.03 6.64
N THR A 54 5.01 33.37 7.40
CA THR A 54 5.30 32.93 8.78
C THR A 54 6.47 31.93 8.81
N ILE A 55 6.45 30.92 7.93
CA ILE A 55 7.55 29.96 7.78
C ILE A 55 8.86 30.69 7.42
N ALA A 56 8.79 31.71 6.56
CA ALA A 56 9.96 32.49 6.16
C ALA A 56 10.59 33.25 7.33
N ASP A 57 9.77 33.82 8.22
CA ASP A 57 10.28 34.56 9.38
C ASP A 57 10.92 33.63 10.42
N ASP A 58 10.39 32.42 10.59
CA ASP A 58 10.97 31.40 11.47
C ASP A 58 12.24 30.74 10.91
N ASN A 59 12.50 30.85 9.60
CA ASN A 59 13.59 30.15 8.92
C ASN A 59 14.44 31.12 8.05
N PRO A 60 15.45 31.80 8.65
CA PRO A 60 16.23 32.86 7.99
C PRO A 60 16.93 32.44 6.69
N ASP A 61 17.29 31.17 6.57
CA ASP A 61 18.03 30.58 5.45
C ASP A 61 17.18 30.40 4.18
N VAL A 62 15.88 30.11 4.34
CA VAL A 62 14.93 30.03 3.20
C VAL A 62 14.13 31.31 3.03
N ARG A 63 14.23 32.25 3.97
CA ARG A 63 13.40 33.46 4.05
C ARG A 63 13.33 34.22 2.74
N HIS A 64 14.47 34.49 2.11
CA HIS A 64 14.52 35.25 0.86
C HIS A 64 13.73 34.56 -0.26
N SER A 65 14.01 33.27 -0.50
CA SER A 65 13.36 32.47 -1.53
C SER A 65 11.87 32.27 -1.25
N MET A 66 11.51 32.05 0.01
CA MET A 66 10.12 31.85 0.44
C MET A 66 9.29 33.11 0.24
N VAL A 67 9.79 34.27 0.68
CA VAL A 67 9.13 35.57 0.48
C VAL A 67 8.97 35.89 -1.00
N LEU A 68 9.97 35.57 -1.83
CA LEU A 68 9.87 35.77 -3.28
C LEU A 68 8.77 34.90 -3.90
N ALA A 69 8.76 33.59 -3.60
CA ALA A 69 7.74 32.67 -4.10
C ALA A 69 6.32 33.05 -3.62
N CYS A 70 6.21 33.52 -2.38
CA CYS A 70 4.97 34.07 -1.80
C CYS A 70 4.48 35.32 -2.56
N LYS A 71 5.38 36.26 -2.88
CA LYS A 71 5.05 37.44 -3.69
C LYS A 71 4.57 37.07 -5.09
N GLU A 72 5.22 36.12 -5.74
CA GLU A 72 4.81 35.61 -7.06
C GLU A 72 3.44 34.92 -7.00
N ALA A 73 3.18 34.11 -5.97
CA ALA A 73 1.89 33.45 -5.77
C ALA A 73 0.78 34.49 -5.59
N ARG A 74 1.01 35.50 -4.73
CA ARG A 74 0.09 36.63 -4.52
C ARG A 74 -0.19 37.39 -5.82
N ALA A 75 0.84 37.67 -6.61
CA ALA A 75 0.69 38.34 -7.90
C ALA A 75 -0.14 37.51 -8.89
N ALA A 76 0.09 36.19 -8.96
CA ALA A 76 -0.65 35.27 -9.81
C ALA A 76 -2.12 35.13 -9.38
N GLY A 77 -2.40 35.06 -8.07
CA GLY A 77 -3.76 35.05 -7.52
C GLY A 77 -4.56 36.30 -7.91
N ARG A 78 -3.93 37.49 -7.81
CA ARG A 78 -4.53 38.75 -8.27
C ARG A 78 -4.71 38.80 -9.78
N ALA A 79 -3.80 38.19 -10.55
CA ALA A 79 -3.94 38.10 -12.00
C ALA A 79 -5.16 37.24 -12.38
N ILE A 80 -5.39 36.11 -11.71
CA ILE A 80 -6.59 35.27 -11.91
C ILE A 80 -7.85 36.06 -11.58
N GLU A 81 -7.89 36.75 -10.44
CA GLU A 81 -9.03 37.60 -10.06
C GLU A 81 -9.34 38.66 -11.12
N ARG A 82 -8.31 39.37 -11.62
CA ARG A 82 -8.49 40.37 -12.68
C ARG A 82 -9.00 39.76 -13.98
N VAL A 83 -8.44 38.63 -14.41
CA VAL A 83 -8.89 37.92 -15.62
C VAL A 83 -10.33 37.43 -15.47
N CYS A 84 -10.75 37.03 -14.27
CA CYS A 84 -12.15 36.68 -13.99
C CYS A 84 -13.10 37.89 -14.00
N THR A 85 -12.59 39.10 -13.74
CA THR A 85 -13.37 40.35 -13.78
C THR A 85 -13.47 40.97 -15.17
N GLY A 86 -12.46 40.77 -16.02
CA GLY A 86 -12.46 41.20 -17.43
C GLY A 86 -13.05 40.14 -18.36
N ALA A 87 -13.72 40.54 -19.43
CA ALA A 87 -14.31 39.62 -20.42
C ALA A 87 -13.27 38.91 -21.32
N ASP A 88 -11.99 38.91 -20.95
CA ASP A 88 -10.88 38.48 -21.81
C ASP A 88 -10.22 37.21 -21.27
N GLY A 89 -10.75 36.05 -21.69
CA GLY A 89 -10.33 34.73 -21.22
C GLY A 89 -8.93 34.28 -21.69
N ALA A 90 -8.26 35.06 -22.57
CA ALA A 90 -6.96 34.70 -23.15
C ALA A 90 -5.81 34.62 -22.12
N GLY A 91 -5.93 35.33 -20.99
CA GLY A 91 -4.92 35.35 -19.92
C GLY A 91 -5.05 34.26 -18.85
N MET A 92 -6.17 33.53 -18.80
CA MET A 92 -6.50 32.64 -17.67
C MET A 92 -5.49 31.49 -17.53
N VAL A 93 -5.14 30.84 -18.64
CA VAL A 93 -4.21 29.71 -18.64
C VAL A 93 -2.82 30.15 -18.19
N SER A 94 -2.37 31.34 -18.61
CA SER A 94 -1.07 31.89 -18.19
C SER A 94 -1.06 32.19 -16.69
N ALA A 95 -2.11 32.85 -16.18
CA ALA A 95 -2.24 33.18 -14.76
C ALA A 95 -2.34 31.91 -13.89
N ALA A 96 -3.08 30.90 -14.32
CA ALA A 96 -3.19 29.61 -13.63
C ALA A 96 -1.86 28.84 -13.61
N ARG A 97 -1.11 28.82 -14.72
CA ARG A 97 0.24 28.22 -14.77
C ARG A 97 1.22 28.95 -13.86
N ALA A 98 1.19 30.29 -13.85
CA ALA A 98 2.02 31.10 -12.96
C ALA A 98 1.68 30.83 -11.48
N LEU A 99 0.39 30.71 -11.15
CA LEU A 99 -0.03 30.38 -9.79
C LEU A 99 0.44 28.99 -9.39
N LEU A 100 0.25 27.99 -10.25
CA LEU A 100 0.71 26.61 -9.99
C LEU A 100 2.23 26.60 -9.74
N ALA A 101 3.02 27.25 -10.61
CA ALA A 101 4.47 27.31 -10.45
C ALA A 101 4.92 28.01 -9.17
N ALA A 102 4.24 29.09 -8.76
CA ALA A 102 4.56 29.81 -7.54
C ALA A 102 4.15 29.02 -6.27
N VAL A 103 2.95 28.44 -6.25
CA VAL A 103 2.47 27.60 -5.15
C VAL A 103 3.36 26.36 -4.99
N THR A 104 3.73 25.70 -6.09
CA THR A 104 4.68 24.58 -6.04
C THR A 104 6.02 25.00 -5.47
N ARG A 105 6.56 26.18 -5.82
CA ARG A 105 7.80 26.68 -5.22
C ARG A 105 7.66 26.92 -3.71
N VAL A 106 6.56 27.50 -3.24
CA VAL A 106 6.31 27.68 -1.80
C VAL A 106 6.24 26.32 -1.09
N LEU A 107 5.51 25.35 -1.66
CA LEU A 107 5.39 24.01 -1.09
C LEU A 107 6.74 23.27 -1.03
N LEU A 108 7.57 23.39 -2.08
CA LEU A 108 8.90 22.79 -2.09
C LEU A 108 9.81 23.42 -1.04
N LEU A 109 9.77 24.73 -0.87
CA LEU A 109 10.55 25.42 0.17
C LEU A 109 10.06 25.04 1.58
N ALA A 110 8.75 24.89 1.77
CA ALA A 110 8.19 24.42 3.04
C ALA A 110 8.62 22.98 3.33
N ASP A 111 8.61 22.09 2.33
CA ASP A 111 9.10 20.72 2.46
C ASP A 111 10.59 20.68 2.86
N MET A 112 11.42 21.53 2.24
CA MET A 112 12.84 21.66 2.59
C MET A 112 13.04 22.05 4.07
N VAL A 113 12.20 22.94 4.61
CA VAL A 113 12.23 23.30 6.03
C VAL A 113 11.90 22.10 6.91
N VAL A 114 10.83 21.36 6.61
CA VAL A 114 10.43 20.16 7.37
C VAL A 114 11.53 19.09 7.34
N VAL A 115 12.11 18.83 6.16
CA VAL A 115 13.23 17.91 6.01
C VAL A 115 14.43 18.36 6.85
N ARG A 116 14.75 19.66 6.83
CA ARG A 116 15.84 20.21 7.64
C ARG A 116 15.59 20.05 9.14
N GLN A 117 14.37 20.31 9.61
CA GLN A 117 14.01 20.10 11.02
C GLN A 117 14.20 18.64 11.44
N LEU A 118 13.78 17.69 10.59
CA LEU A 118 14.01 16.26 10.82
C LEU A 118 15.51 15.93 10.90
N LEU A 119 16.33 16.43 9.96
CA LEU A 119 17.77 16.20 9.97
C LEU A 119 18.46 16.82 11.20
N LEU A 120 18.03 18.01 11.64
CA LEU A 120 18.53 18.63 12.87
C LEU A 120 18.18 17.79 14.12
N ALA A 121 16.96 17.25 14.18
CA ALA A 121 16.55 16.34 15.25
C ALA A 121 17.39 15.04 15.22
N LYS A 122 17.63 14.46 14.03
CA LYS A 122 18.52 13.31 13.86
C LYS A 122 19.92 13.60 14.37
N ASP A 123 20.50 14.73 14.00
CA ASP A 123 21.86 15.09 14.41
C ASP A 123 21.96 15.36 15.91
N LYS A 124 20.92 15.93 16.52
CA LYS A 124 20.81 16.09 17.98
C LYS A 124 20.79 14.73 18.68
N VAL A 125 20.00 13.78 18.20
CA VAL A 125 19.98 12.41 18.71
C VAL A 125 21.34 11.73 18.53
N ALA A 126 21.97 11.86 17.36
CA ALA A 126 23.29 11.28 17.09
C ALA A 126 24.36 11.79 18.07
N ARG A 127 24.43 13.11 18.29
CA ARG A 127 25.34 13.71 19.29
C ARG A 127 25.04 13.23 20.71
N SER A 128 23.76 13.10 21.06
CA SER A 128 23.35 12.58 22.37
C SER A 128 23.73 11.10 22.54
N LEU A 129 23.70 10.32 21.46
CA LEU A 129 24.14 8.94 21.43
C LEU A 129 25.67 8.86 21.61
N ASP A 130 26.46 9.72 20.94
CA ASP A 130 27.91 9.81 21.16
C ASP A 130 28.25 10.10 22.63
N ARG A 131 27.50 11.02 23.24
CA ARG A 131 27.66 11.34 24.66
C ARG A 131 27.39 10.11 25.53
N LEU A 132 26.31 9.36 25.27
CA LEU A 132 25.97 8.14 26.01
C LEU A 132 27.09 7.08 25.98
N GLU A 133 27.73 6.92 24.82
CA GLU A 133 28.81 5.94 24.63
C GLU A 133 30.07 6.27 25.45
N SER A 134 30.32 7.58 25.65
CA SER A 134 31.50 8.11 26.35
C SER A 134 31.38 8.16 27.88
N VAL A 135 30.19 7.93 28.43
CA VAL A 135 29.96 8.04 29.87
C VAL A 135 30.74 6.97 30.65
N SER A 136 31.37 7.36 31.75
CA SER A 136 32.19 6.48 32.60
C SER A 136 31.48 6.00 33.88
N ASN A 137 30.33 6.57 34.24
CA ASN A 137 29.57 6.17 35.44
C ASN A 137 28.06 6.14 35.23
N PHE A 138 27.36 5.30 35.99
CA PHE A 138 25.95 5.03 35.78
C PHE A 138 25.03 6.22 36.10
N ALA A 139 25.39 7.07 37.06
CA ALA A 139 24.57 8.24 37.42
C ALA A 139 24.53 9.27 36.29
N GLU A 140 25.68 9.55 35.67
CA GLU A 140 25.75 10.39 34.47
C GLU A 140 25.04 9.75 33.28
N PHE A 141 25.13 8.42 33.15
CA PHE A 141 24.47 7.70 32.07
C PHE A 141 22.97 7.89 32.13
N VAL A 142 22.35 7.75 33.32
CA VAL A 142 20.91 7.96 33.49
C VAL A 142 20.48 9.39 33.14
N ARG A 143 21.27 10.41 33.50
CA ARG A 143 20.98 11.80 33.11
C ARG A 143 21.05 11.99 31.59
N ALA A 144 22.14 11.53 30.96
CA ALA A 144 22.31 11.60 29.52
C ALA A 144 21.24 10.79 28.77
N PHE A 145 20.80 9.65 29.33
CA PHE A 145 19.78 8.78 28.74
C PHE A 145 18.40 9.43 28.78
N THR A 146 18.11 10.22 29.82
CA THR A 146 16.87 11.00 29.93
C THR A 146 16.81 12.09 28.84
N GLU A 147 17.91 12.82 28.63
CA GLU A 147 18.02 13.81 27.56
C GLU A 147 17.92 13.17 26.17
N PHE A 148 18.61 12.05 25.97
CA PHE A 148 18.52 11.24 24.76
C PHE A 148 17.10 10.80 24.46
N GLY A 149 16.36 10.32 25.47
CA GLY A 149 14.97 9.90 25.34
C GLY A 149 14.06 11.03 24.84
N GLY A 150 14.26 12.26 25.31
CA GLY A 150 13.53 13.43 24.81
C GLY A 150 13.78 13.69 23.33
N GLY A 151 15.04 13.61 22.89
CA GLY A 151 15.40 13.72 21.46
C GLY A 151 14.83 12.59 20.60
N MET A 152 14.79 11.37 21.12
CA MET A 152 14.20 10.22 20.42
C MET A 152 12.69 10.36 20.21
N VAL A 153 11.95 10.91 21.16
CA VAL A 153 10.50 11.19 21.00
C VAL A 153 10.27 12.23 19.89
N GLU A 154 11.06 13.30 19.88
CA GLU A 154 11.02 14.33 18.84
C GLU A 154 11.30 13.72 17.46
N LEU A 155 12.38 12.93 17.33
CA LEU A 155 12.73 12.24 16.09
C LEU A 155 11.65 11.23 15.66
N ALA A 156 11.07 10.48 16.60
CA ALA A 156 10.01 9.52 16.32
C ALA A 156 8.74 10.19 15.74
N ARG A 157 8.38 11.38 16.23
CA ARG A 157 7.27 12.18 15.70
C ARG A 157 7.57 12.67 14.27
N LEU A 158 8.71 13.34 14.08
CA LEU A 158 9.09 13.90 12.78
C LEU A 158 9.24 12.83 11.69
N THR A 159 9.81 11.68 12.04
CA THR A 159 9.92 10.55 11.10
C THR A 159 8.58 9.85 10.84
N ALA A 160 7.56 10.04 11.69
CA ALA A 160 6.20 9.58 11.43
C ALA A 160 5.46 10.43 10.43
N GLU A 161 5.53 11.74 10.61
CA GLU A 161 4.95 12.73 9.71
C GLU A 161 5.60 12.59 8.34
N ARG A 162 6.94 12.59 8.27
CA ARG A 162 7.64 12.40 6.99
C ARG A 162 7.28 11.10 6.30
N ARG A 163 7.13 9.99 7.05
CA ARG A 163 6.69 8.72 6.46
C ARG A 163 5.28 8.80 5.87
N ALA A 164 4.38 9.54 6.48
CA ALA A 164 3.02 9.73 5.95
C ALA A 164 3.04 10.54 4.64
N ASP A 165 3.96 11.50 4.52
CA ASP A 165 4.10 12.37 3.35
C ASP A 165 4.82 11.73 2.17
N LEU A 166 5.66 10.72 2.41
CA LEU A 166 6.40 10.00 1.36
C LEU A 166 5.44 9.25 0.43
N ARG A 167 5.52 9.52 -0.88
CA ARG A 167 4.69 8.83 -1.89
C ARG A 167 5.20 7.42 -2.21
N ASP A 168 6.51 7.29 -2.36
CA ASP A 168 7.19 6.04 -2.67
C ASP A 168 6.98 5.00 -1.54
N GLU A 169 6.39 3.86 -1.89
CA GLU A 169 6.05 2.79 -0.97
C GLU A 169 7.29 2.13 -0.35
N ARG A 170 8.33 1.87 -1.16
CA ARG A 170 9.62 1.35 -0.69
C ARG A 170 10.23 2.27 0.36
N ARG A 171 10.28 3.58 0.09
CA ARG A 171 10.84 4.57 1.04
C ARG A 171 10.05 4.61 2.34
N ARG A 172 8.72 4.57 2.26
CA ARG A 172 7.85 4.48 3.45
C ARG A 172 8.18 3.24 4.28
N ALA A 173 8.34 2.09 3.64
CA ALA A 173 8.70 0.84 4.31
C ALA A 173 10.11 0.90 4.94
N GLN A 174 11.09 1.52 4.27
CA GLN A 174 12.45 1.70 4.80
C GLN A 174 12.46 2.58 6.06
N VAL A 175 11.73 3.70 6.06
CA VAL A 175 11.58 4.55 7.25
C VAL A 175 10.86 3.79 8.37
N ALA A 176 9.82 3.01 8.06
CA ALA A 176 9.15 2.17 9.06
C ALA A 176 10.11 1.15 9.69
N ALA A 177 10.93 0.47 8.88
CA ALA A 177 11.91 -0.48 9.37
C ALA A 177 12.99 0.17 10.24
N ALA A 178 13.55 1.31 9.81
CA ALA A 178 14.52 2.07 10.62
C ALA A 178 13.93 2.50 11.98
N ARG A 179 12.68 2.96 11.98
CA ARG A 179 11.99 3.36 13.21
C ARG A 179 11.80 2.17 14.17
N ASN A 180 11.43 1.00 13.66
CA ASN A 180 11.32 -0.21 14.48
C ASN A 180 12.67 -0.58 15.12
N VAL A 181 13.77 -0.47 14.37
CA VAL A 181 15.13 -0.67 14.93
C VAL A 181 15.41 0.34 16.03
N LEU A 182 15.17 1.62 15.81
CA LEU A 182 15.40 2.67 16.81
C LEU A 182 14.59 2.47 18.09
N GLU A 183 13.30 2.15 17.97
CA GLU A 183 12.41 1.90 19.11
C GLU A 183 12.92 0.72 19.95
N ARG A 184 13.25 -0.40 19.29
CA ARG A 184 13.74 -1.61 19.97
C ARG A 184 15.12 -1.41 20.57
N SER A 185 16.06 -0.84 19.83
CA SER A 185 17.41 -0.54 20.32
C SER A 185 17.39 0.40 21.52
N THR A 186 16.43 1.34 21.59
CA THR A 186 16.27 2.23 22.76
C THR A 186 15.95 1.45 24.03
N LEU A 187 15.15 0.38 23.95
CA LEU A 187 14.85 -0.50 25.09
C LEU A 187 16.08 -1.28 25.58
N MET A 188 16.99 -1.61 24.67
CA MET A 188 18.22 -2.38 24.94
C MET A 188 19.39 -1.53 25.38
N LEU A 189 19.37 -0.23 25.06
CA LEU A 189 20.49 0.69 25.26
C LEU A 189 20.85 0.85 26.75
N LEU A 190 19.84 0.90 27.62
CA LEU A 190 20.04 1.03 29.06
C LEU A 190 20.69 -0.23 29.65
N THR A 191 20.14 -1.41 29.38
CA THR A 191 20.61 -2.67 29.99
C THR A 191 22.00 -3.06 29.50
N SER A 192 22.27 -2.91 28.19
CA SER A 192 23.59 -3.18 27.62
C SER A 192 24.67 -2.22 28.14
N SER A 193 24.37 -0.93 28.23
CA SER A 193 25.30 0.07 28.78
C SER A 193 25.51 -0.10 30.29
N LYS A 194 24.45 -0.38 31.06
CA LYS A 194 24.52 -0.70 32.49
C LYS A 194 25.43 -1.90 32.74
N THR A 195 25.31 -2.94 31.92
CA THR A 195 26.12 -4.16 32.03
C THR A 195 27.58 -3.89 31.72
N CYS A 196 27.87 -3.13 30.66
CA CYS A 196 29.23 -2.73 30.30
C CYS A 196 29.89 -1.86 31.38
N LEU A 197 29.15 -0.92 31.99
CA LEU A 197 29.64 -0.10 33.10
C LEU A 197 29.89 -0.91 34.39
N ARG A 198 29.10 -1.96 34.62
CA ARG A 198 29.28 -2.87 35.76
C ARG A 198 30.44 -3.84 35.57
N HIS A 199 30.71 -4.24 34.33
CA HIS A 199 31.77 -5.19 33.97
C HIS A 199 32.67 -4.64 32.85
N PRO A 200 33.51 -3.61 33.12
CA PRO A 200 34.29 -2.91 32.08
C PRO A 200 35.29 -3.80 31.33
N GLY A 201 35.77 -4.86 31.98
CA GLY A 201 36.68 -5.85 31.41
C GLY A 201 36.01 -6.95 30.57
N SER A 202 34.68 -7.00 30.54
CA SER A 202 33.94 -8.01 29.77
C SER A 202 33.85 -7.58 28.30
N ALA A 203 34.58 -8.29 27.43
CA ALA A 203 34.52 -8.07 25.99
C ALA A 203 33.10 -8.33 25.43
N SER A 204 32.41 -9.36 25.94
CA SER A 204 31.06 -9.71 25.53
C SER A 204 30.02 -8.65 25.94
N ALA A 205 30.14 -8.06 27.14
CA ALA A 205 29.27 -6.96 27.55
C ALA A 205 29.45 -5.73 26.64
N ARG A 206 30.70 -5.45 26.23
CA ARG A 206 31.02 -4.36 25.31
C ARG A 206 30.48 -4.61 23.91
N GLU A 207 30.64 -5.82 23.39
CA GLU A 207 30.11 -6.21 22.07
C GLU A 207 28.57 -6.05 21.99
N ASN A 208 27.84 -6.49 23.02
CA ASN A 208 26.39 -6.29 23.11
C ASN A 208 26.03 -4.80 23.04
N ARG A 209 26.69 -3.96 23.84
CA ARG A 209 26.47 -2.51 23.85
C ARG A 209 26.77 -1.92 22.49
N ASP A 210 27.96 -2.15 21.96
CA ASP A 210 28.43 -1.55 20.72
C ASP A 210 27.56 -1.97 19.53
N THR A 211 26.99 -3.18 19.55
CA THR A 211 26.00 -3.62 18.56
C THR A 211 24.75 -2.74 18.59
N VAL A 212 24.20 -2.44 19.77
CA VAL A 212 23.02 -1.56 19.91
C VAL A 212 23.34 -0.15 19.39
N PHE A 213 24.47 0.44 19.79
CA PHE A 213 24.89 1.76 19.31
C PHE A 213 25.05 1.78 17.78
N CYS A 214 25.73 0.77 17.22
CA CYS A 214 25.94 0.65 15.78
C CYS A 214 24.61 0.54 15.02
N GLN A 215 23.65 -0.25 15.50
CA GLN A 215 22.34 -0.36 14.87
C GLN A 215 21.53 0.93 14.92
N MET A 216 21.58 1.67 16.03
CA MET A 216 20.91 2.97 16.11
C MET A 216 21.50 3.97 15.11
N ARG A 217 22.84 4.04 14.99
CA ARG A 217 23.51 4.88 13.98
C ARG A 217 23.08 4.51 12.56
N ARG A 218 23.14 3.23 12.21
CA ARG A 218 22.72 2.72 10.89
C ARG A 218 21.25 3.03 10.58
N ALA A 219 20.35 2.89 11.55
CA ALA A 219 18.95 3.22 11.37
C ALA A 219 18.73 4.73 11.15
N MET A 220 19.44 5.59 11.90
CA MET A 220 19.40 7.03 11.67
C MET A 220 20.01 7.44 10.32
N ASP A 221 21.07 6.76 9.87
CA ASP A 221 21.68 7.02 8.56
C ASP A 221 20.78 6.57 7.42
N LEU A 222 20.05 5.47 7.57
CA LEU A 222 19.01 5.08 6.62
C LEU A 222 17.89 6.12 6.54
N ILE A 223 17.43 6.65 7.69
CA ILE A 223 16.44 7.74 7.71
C ILE A 223 16.99 8.96 6.97
N HIS A 224 18.24 9.35 7.24
CA HIS A 224 18.90 10.46 6.55
C HIS A 224 18.89 10.24 5.04
N TYR A 225 19.36 9.07 4.58
CA TYR A 225 19.43 8.71 3.17
C TYR A 225 18.05 8.78 2.51
N VAL A 226 17.05 8.10 3.07
CA VAL A 226 15.70 8.03 2.48
C VAL A 226 15.01 9.41 2.41
N VAL A 227 15.24 10.25 3.42
CA VAL A 227 14.64 11.59 3.50
C VAL A 227 15.36 12.60 2.59
N ARG A 228 16.68 12.49 2.40
CA ARG A 228 17.45 13.38 1.50
C ARG A 228 17.26 13.04 0.02
N ASP A 229 17.24 11.76 -0.34
CA ASP A 229 17.05 11.32 -1.73
C ASP A 229 15.64 11.58 -2.27
N GLY A 230 14.77 12.31 -1.56
CA GLY A 230 13.49 12.80 -2.09
C GLY A 230 13.56 14.22 -2.65
N LEU A 231 14.72 14.88 -2.59
CA LEU A 231 14.90 16.26 -3.03
C LEU A 231 15.15 16.32 -4.55
N PRO A 232 14.55 17.29 -5.26
CA PRO A 232 14.74 17.45 -6.70
C PRO A 232 16.23 17.71 -7.03
N GLY A 233 16.88 16.77 -7.73
CA GLY A 233 18.29 16.89 -8.15
C GLY A 233 19.07 15.58 -8.30
N HIS A 234 18.61 14.45 -7.75
CA HIS A 234 19.25 13.14 -7.95
C HIS A 234 18.49 12.30 -8.99
N GLU A 235 18.96 12.27 -10.25
CA GLU A 235 18.36 11.44 -11.32
C GLU A 235 18.61 9.92 -11.16
N GLU A 236 19.27 9.49 -10.08
CA GLU A 236 19.62 8.08 -9.78
C GLU A 236 18.40 7.20 -9.41
N HIS A 237 17.23 7.80 -9.18
CA HIS A 237 16.04 7.12 -8.64
C HIS A 237 15.45 6.02 -9.53
N ALA A 238 15.46 6.19 -10.85
CA ALA A 238 14.91 5.19 -11.76
C ALA A 238 15.81 3.93 -11.83
N GLN A 239 17.12 4.12 -11.70
CA GLN A 239 18.11 3.07 -11.83
C GLN A 239 18.20 2.21 -10.55
N GLU A 240 18.09 2.85 -9.37
CA GLU A 240 18.03 2.14 -8.08
C GLU A 240 16.70 1.44 -7.82
N ALA A 241 15.58 1.99 -8.29
CA ALA A 241 14.28 1.30 -8.26
C ALA A 241 14.32 0.05 -9.15
N ALA A 242 14.83 0.19 -10.38
CA ALA A 242 15.01 -0.93 -11.30
C ALA A 242 15.98 -2.00 -10.76
N GLN A 243 17.07 -1.60 -10.09
CA GLN A 243 18.01 -2.53 -9.46
C GLN A 243 17.39 -3.29 -8.27
N TRP A 244 16.49 -2.64 -7.54
CA TRP A 244 15.80 -3.25 -6.40
C TRP A 244 14.71 -4.23 -6.86
N GLU A 245 13.90 -3.85 -7.85
CA GLU A 245 12.95 -4.77 -8.49
C GLU A 245 13.69 -5.98 -9.11
N ALA A 246 14.79 -5.76 -9.85
CA ALA A 246 15.61 -6.84 -10.40
C ALA A 246 16.43 -7.62 -9.34
N GLY A 247 16.43 -7.17 -8.09
CA GLY A 247 17.19 -7.79 -6.99
C GLY A 247 16.57 -9.08 -6.43
N THR A 248 15.38 -9.45 -6.87
CA THR A 248 14.64 -10.64 -6.41
C THR A 248 14.35 -11.61 -7.57
N ALA A 249 14.08 -12.88 -7.28
CA ALA A 249 13.77 -13.86 -8.32
C ALA A 249 12.45 -13.54 -9.03
N LEU A 250 11.38 -13.21 -8.28
CA LEU A 250 10.11 -12.80 -8.89
C LEU A 250 10.20 -11.48 -9.64
N GLY A 251 10.98 -10.53 -9.13
CA GLY A 251 11.20 -9.27 -9.85
C GLY A 251 11.94 -9.48 -11.17
N ALA A 252 12.97 -10.34 -11.20
CA ALA A 252 13.63 -10.75 -12.43
C ALA A 252 12.66 -11.46 -13.42
N LEU A 253 11.78 -12.34 -12.92
CA LEU A 253 10.74 -13.00 -13.72
C LEU A 253 9.72 -12.02 -14.32
N ARG A 254 9.29 -11.02 -13.54
CA ARG A 254 8.40 -9.96 -14.00
C ARG A 254 9.06 -9.11 -15.09
N GLY A 255 10.33 -8.72 -14.86
CA GLY A 255 11.14 -8.00 -15.84
C GLY A 255 11.30 -8.77 -17.14
N LEU A 256 11.61 -10.07 -17.05
CA LEU A 256 11.70 -10.95 -18.20
C LEU A 256 10.37 -11.03 -18.96
N SER A 257 9.27 -11.27 -18.25
CA SER A 257 7.93 -11.34 -18.83
C SER A 257 7.52 -10.04 -19.52
N ALA A 258 7.90 -8.88 -18.96
CA ALA A 258 7.68 -7.58 -19.58
C ALA A 258 8.49 -7.43 -20.89
N GLN A 259 9.76 -7.86 -20.90
CA GLN A 259 10.59 -7.84 -22.10
C GLN A 259 10.04 -8.78 -23.19
N VAL A 260 9.59 -9.98 -22.84
CA VAL A 260 8.94 -10.92 -23.78
C VAL A 260 7.66 -10.31 -24.38
N ARG A 261 6.81 -9.68 -23.56
CA ARG A 261 5.61 -8.96 -24.06
C ARG A 261 5.97 -7.77 -24.96
N ALA A 262 7.04 -7.05 -24.65
CA ALA A 262 7.51 -5.96 -25.51
C ALA A 262 8.01 -6.45 -26.87
N SER A 263 8.69 -7.60 -26.92
CA SER A 263 9.11 -8.27 -28.15
C SER A 263 7.92 -8.72 -29.00
N ARG A 264 6.84 -9.19 -28.36
CA ARG A 264 5.55 -9.52 -29.01
C ARG A 264 4.94 -8.32 -29.74
N ALA A 265 4.91 -7.15 -29.09
CA ALA A 265 4.23 -5.96 -29.62
C ALA A 265 5.00 -5.22 -30.73
N ARG A 266 6.34 -5.19 -30.65
CA ARG A 266 7.15 -4.35 -31.54
C ARG A 266 7.68 -5.06 -32.79
N GLY A 267 7.69 -6.40 -32.81
CA GLY A 267 8.36 -7.17 -33.86
C GLY A 267 9.88 -6.98 -33.81
N GLY A 268 10.62 -8.06 -34.10
CA GLY A 268 12.09 -8.05 -34.11
C GLY A 268 12.75 -7.99 -32.73
N ALA A 269 14.04 -8.29 -32.71
CA ALA A 269 14.88 -8.28 -31.53
C ALA A 269 16.23 -7.66 -31.88
N ASP A 270 16.28 -6.32 -31.99
CA ASP A 270 17.55 -5.59 -32.12
C ASP A 270 18.56 -6.05 -31.04
N ALA A 271 19.86 -5.94 -31.36
CA ALA A 271 20.98 -6.35 -30.52
C ALA A 271 20.89 -5.83 -29.08
N ALA A 272 20.33 -4.64 -28.86
CA ALA A 272 20.08 -4.12 -27.52
C ALA A 272 19.08 -4.99 -26.72
N ARG A 273 17.96 -5.40 -27.33
CA ARG A 273 16.94 -6.25 -26.70
C ARG A 273 17.48 -7.66 -26.43
N ARG A 274 18.26 -8.22 -27.36
CA ARG A 274 18.91 -9.53 -27.17
C ARG A 274 19.85 -9.52 -25.97
N ARG A 275 20.67 -8.47 -25.83
CA ARG A 275 21.56 -8.29 -24.66
C ARG A 275 20.77 -8.13 -23.37
N ALA A 276 19.67 -7.38 -23.38
CA ALA A 276 18.82 -7.18 -22.21
C ALA A 276 18.14 -8.48 -21.75
N LEU A 277 17.59 -9.28 -22.67
CA LEU A 277 17.01 -10.60 -22.37
C LEU A 277 18.06 -11.54 -21.77
N ALA A 278 19.25 -11.62 -22.38
CA ALA A 278 20.33 -12.46 -21.88
C ALA A 278 20.84 -12.02 -20.50
N ALA A 279 20.91 -10.70 -20.25
CA ALA A 279 21.28 -10.16 -18.94
C ALA A 279 20.23 -10.49 -17.87
N THR A 280 18.94 -10.36 -18.21
CA THR A 280 17.83 -10.67 -17.31
C THR A 280 17.76 -12.16 -16.99
N LEU A 281 17.99 -13.03 -17.99
CA LEU A 281 18.07 -14.48 -17.79
C LEU A 281 19.23 -14.86 -16.86
N ARG A 282 20.43 -14.32 -17.10
CA ARG A 282 21.60 -14.56 -16.22
C ARG A 282 21.31 -14.15 -14.78
N ALA A 283 20.76 -12.95 -14.59
CA ALA A 283 20.35 -12.49 -13.27
C ALA A 283 19.30 -13.42 -12.64
N LEU A 284 18.28 -13.84 -13.40
CA LEU A 284 17.27 -14.78 -12.91
C LEU A 284 17.89 -16.09 -12.43
N VAL A 285 18.74 -16.72 -13.25
CA VAL A 285 19.44 -17.97 -12.89
C VAL A 285 20.27 -17.80 -11.63
N GLU A 286 21.05 -16.72 -11.53
CA GLU A 286 21.82 -16.39 -10.32
C GLU A 286 20.91 -16.26 -9.09
N ARG A 287 19.73 -15.66 -9.21
CA ARG A 287 18.76 -15.55 -8.10
C ARG A 287 18.11 -16.88 -7.74
N THR A 288 18.04 -17.85 -8.67
CA THR A 288 17.55 -19.19 -8.35
C THR A 288 18.57 -20.02 -7.57
N HIS A 289 19.86 -19.68 -7.62
CA HIS A 289 20.89 -20.39 -6.83
C HIS A 289 20.63 -20.30 -5.33
N ASP A 290 20.07 -19.18 -4.85
CA ASP A 290 19.67 -19.07 -3.44
C ASP A 290 18.68 -20.16 -3.02
N PHE A 291 17.85 -20.66 -3.94
CA PHE A 291 16.96 -21.79 -3.69
C PHE A 291 17.66 -23.13 -3.89
N THR A 292 18.45 -23.30 -4.95
CA THR A 292 19.05 -24.61 -5.26
C THR A 292 20.20 -24.98 -4.34
N ASP A 293 20.94 -23.99 -3.85
CA ASP A 293 22.14 -24.20 -3.03
C ASP A 293 21.78 -24.25 -1.54
N SER A 294 20.55 -23.87 -1.18
CA SER A 294 20.03 -24.03 0.17
C SER A 294 20.04 -25.51 0.57
N ALA A 295 20.64 -25.81 1.73
CA ALA A 295 20.68 -27.14 2.33
C ALA A 295 19.29 -27.67 2.67
N TYR A 296 18.30 -26.78 2.83
CA TYR A 296 16.94 -27.09 3.25
C TYR A 296 15.97 -27.25 2.07
N THR A 297 16.42 -27.04 0.83
CA THR A 297 15.59 -27.30 -0.36
C THR A 297 15.60 -28.78 -0.71
N SER A 298 14.41 -29.37 -0.85
CA SER A 298 14.25 -30.77 -1.24
C SER A 298 14.86 -31.05 -2.62
N HIS A 299 15.27 -32.30 -2.85
CA HIS A 299 15.83 -32.71 -4.14
C HIS A 299 14.84 -32.49 -5.29
N GLU A 300 13.56 -32.77 -5.06
CA GLU A 300 12.48 -32.57 -6.03
C GLU A 300 12.33 -31.08 -6.41
N HIS A 301 12.28 -30.17 -5.42
CA HIS A 301 12.21 -28.74 -5.68
C HIS A 301 13.43 -28.23 -6.44
N ARG A 302 14.64 -28.68 -6.05
CA ARG A 302 15.89 -28.31 -6.72
C ARG A 302 15.91 -28.74 -8.18
N GLN A 303 15.61 -30.00 -8.47
CA GLN A 303 15.56 -30.51 -9.85
C GLN A 303 14.52 -29.75 -10.69
N ARG A 304 13.34 -29.48 -10.11
CA ARG A 304 12.26 -28.77 -10.80
C ARG A 304 12.65 -27.33 -11.14
N ILE A 305 13.30 -26.61 -10.22
CA ILE A 305 13.76 -25.23 -10.43
C ILE A 305 14.81 -25.19 -11.55
N LEU A 306 15.80 -26.09 -11.51
CA LEU A 306 16.85 -26.17 -12.54
C LEU A 306 16.28 -26.47 -13.92
N ALA A 307 15.40 -27.48 -14.04
CA ALA A 307 14.77 -27.84 -15.31
C ALA A 307 13.93 -26.69 -15.89
N LEU A 308 13.23 -25.93 -15.04
CA LEU A 308 12.45 -24.77 -15.47
C LEU A 308 13.34 -23.59 -15.88
N ALA A 309 14.46 -23.37 -15.20
CA ALA A 309 15.44 -22.35 -15.60
C ALA A 309 16.06 -22.67 -16.98
N GLU A 310 16.44 -23.93 -17.22
CA GLU A 310 16.91 -24.41 -18.53
C GLU A 310 15.83 -24.26 -19.61
N ARG A 311 14.57 -24.60 -19.29
CA ARG A 311 13.44 -24.42 -20.21
C ARG A 311 13.22 -22.96 -20.59
N ILE A 312 13.33 -22.02 -19.63
CA ILE A 312 13.24 -20.59 -19.93
C ILE A 312 14.39 -20.18 -20.86
N ALA A 313 15.62 -20.62 -20.60
CA ALA A 313 16.76 -20.32 -21.47
C ALA A 313 16.49 -20.77 -22.91
N TYR A 314 16.03 -22.01 -23.08
CA TYR A 314 15.65 -22.56 -24.39
C TYR A 314 14.57 -21.74 -25.10
N GLU A 315 13.48 -21.38 -24.41
CA GLU A 315 12.39 -20.62 -25.02
C GLU A 315 12.81 -19.18 -25.40
N LEU A 316 13.75 -18.59 -24.64
CA LEU A 316 14.31 -17.28 -24.97
C LEU A 316 15.27 -17.34 -26.16
N GLU A 317 16.09 -18.38 -26.27
CA GLU A 317 16.94 -18.61 -27.46
C GLU A 317 16.08 -18.79 -28.71
N ARG A 318 15.02 -19.60 -28.59
CA ARG A 318 14.03 -19.79 -29.65
C ARG A 318 13.33 -18.48 -30.03
N LEU A 319 12.95 -17.67 -29.04
CA LEU A 319 12.35 -16.35 -29.26
C LEU A 319 13.30 -15.42 -30.04
N VAL A 320 14.58 -15.38 -29.65
CA VAL A 320 15.60 -14.59 -30.32
C VAL A 320 15.81 -15.07 -31.75
N ALA A 321 15.90 -16.38 -31.99
CA ALA A 321 16.08 -16.94 -33.32
C ALA A 321 14.92 -16.57 -34.27
N VAL A 322 13.67 -16.73 -33.82
CA VAL A 322 12.47 -16.34 -34.60
C VAL A 322 12.43 -14.84 -34.87
N ALA A 323 12.83 -14.02 -33.89
CA ALA A 323 12.87 -12.57 -34.06
C ALA A 323 13.94 -12.10 -35.06
N VAL A 324 15.10 -12.78 -35.12
CA VAL A 324 16.14 -12.51 -36.15
C VAL A 324 15.64 -12.93 -37.54
N SER A 325 15.05 -14.12 -37.69
CA SER A 325 14.50 -14.56 -38.98
C SER A 325 13.41 -13.60 -39.51
N LEU A 326 12.62 -13.00 -38.62
CA LEU A 326 11.61 -12.00 -38.98
C LEU A 326 12.21 -10.68 -39.49
N GLU A 327 13.36 -10.26 -38.96
CA GLU A 327 14.09 -9.09 -39.44
C GLU A 327 14.69 -9.33 -40.84
N GLU A 328 15.10 -10.56 -41.14
CA GLU A 328 15.76 -10.93 -42.40
C GLU A 328 14.80 -11.25 -43.55
N GLN A 329 13.61 -11.84 -43.28
CA GLN A 329 12.74 -12.41 -44.32
C GLN A 329 11.48 -11.57 -44.65
N GLY A 330 11.17 -10.52 -43.90
CA GLY A 330 10.05 -9.61 -44.17
C GLY A 330 8.65 -10.21 -43.96
N SER A 331 8.09 -9.97 -42.77
CA SER A 331 6.68 -10.02 -42.27
C SER A 331 5.66 -11.09 -42.74
N MET A 332 5.85 -11.86 -43.80
CA MET A 332 4.83 -12.79 -44.31
C MET A 332 5.04 -14.20 -43.75
N GLY A 333 4.42 -14.49 -42.60
CA GLY A 333 4.22 -15.87 -42.10
C GLY A 333 4.78 -16.22 -40.72
N SER A 334 5.73 -15.46 -40.16
CA SER A 334 6.40 -15.83 -38.89
C SER A 334 5.80 -15.21 -37.62
N GLY A 335 4.68 -14.48 -37.71
CA GLY A 335 3.95 -13.95 -36.55
C GLY A 335 3.45 -15.04 -35.60
N ALA A 336 2.93 -16.16 -36.13
CA ALA A 336 2.49 -17.31 -35.33
C ALA A 336 3.65 -18.00 -34.58
N ALA A 337 4.83 -18.05 -35.19
CA ALA A 337 6.03 -18.62 -34.56
C ALA A 337 6.52 -17.72 -33.41
N LEU A 338 6.49 -16.39 -33.60
CA LEU A 338 6.83 -15.43 -32.55
C LEU A 338 5.84 -15.50 -31.38
N GLU A 339 4.54 -15.55 -31.68
CA GLU A 339 3.48 -15.74 -30.70
C GLU A 339 3.64 -17.04 -29.89
N SER A 340 3.97 -18.14 -30.56
CA SER A 340 4.25 -19.41 -29.91
C SER A 340 5.48 -19.33 -28.98
N ALA A 341 6.58 -18.72 -29.43
CA ALA A 341 7.79 -18.55 -28.61
C ALA A 341 7.55 -17.63 -27.40
N CYS A 342 6.84 -16.51 -27.60
CA CYS A 342 6.43 -15.62 -26.50
C CYS A 342 5.55 -16.35 -25.47
N THR A 343 4.61 -17.16 -25.93
CA THR A 343 3.73 -17.95 -25.06
C THR A 343 4.51 -19.02 -24.30
N GLY A 344 5.45 -19.71 -24.95
CA GLY A 344 6.35 -20.68 -24.33
C GLY A 344 7.21 -20.05 -23.23
N ALA A 345 7.87 -18.94 -23.53
CA ALA A 345 8.70 -18.21 -22.57
C ALA A 345 7.89 -17.68 -21.37
N THR A 346 6.71 -17.11 -21.63
CA THR A 346 5.83 -16.62 -20.55
C THR A 346 5.29 -17.77 -19.69
N GLY A 347 4.90 -18.89 -20.30
CA GLY A 347 4.45 -20.08 -19.58
C GLY A 347 5.54 -20.68 -18.69
N ALA A 348 6.75 -20.82 -19.22
CA ALA A 348 7.90 -21.31 -18.46
C ALA A 348 8.26 -20.37 -17.30
N ALA A 349 8.19 -19.05 -17.50
CA ALA A 349 8.38 -18.07 -16.43
C ALA A 349 7.34 -18.21 -15.30
N SER A 350 6.05 -18.35 -15.65
CA SER A 350 4.98 -18.57 -14.66
C SER A 350 5.08 -19.92 -13.94
N GLU A 351 5.59 -20.95 -14.59
CA GLU A 351 5.88 -22.24 -13.95
C GLU A 351 7.06 -22.13 -12.97
N LEU A 352 8.12 -21.42 -13.33
CA LEU A 352 9.25 -21.17 -12.42
C LEU A 352 8.82 -20.33 -11.21
N GLU A 353 8.02 -19.29 -11.41
CA GLU A 353 7.41 -18.52 -10.31
C GLU A 353 6.69 -19.44 -9.31
N ARG A 354 5.81 -20.32 -9.80
CA ARG A 354 5.11 -21.28 -8.94
C ARG A 354 6.05 -22.26 -8.25
N ALA A 355 7.11 -22.71 -8.92
CA ALA A 355 8.10 -23.62 -8.33
C ALA A 355 8.91 -22.95 -7.21
N LEU A 356 9.33 -21.69 -7.40
CA LEU A 356 10.04 -20.91 -6.38
C LEU A 356 9.15 -20.63 -5.16
N VAL A 357 7.90 -20.24 -5.40
CA VAL A 357 6.90 -20.03 -4.35
C VAL A 357 6.63 -21.32 -3.59
N ALA A 358 6.53 -22.47 -4.27
CA ALA A 358 6.36 -23.77 -3.63
C ALA A 358 7.54 -24.14 -2.74
N ALA A 359 8.77 -23.96 -3.22
CA ALA A 359 9.99 -24.23 -2.44
C ALA A 359 10.11 -23.33 -1.20
N ALA A 360 9.85 -22.02 -1.35
CA ALA A 360 9.83 -21.10 -0.22
C ALA A 360 8.72 -21.43 0.78
N ARG A 361 7.53 -21.84 0.30
CA ARG A 361 6.41 -22.26 1.16
C ARG A 361 6.76 -23.50 1.97
N ASP A 362 7.44 -24.47 1.37
CA ASP A 362 7.82 -25.71 2.05
C ASP A 362 8.77 -25.41 3.21
N GLN A 363 9.84 -24.66 2.97
CA GLN A 363 10.76 -24.24 4.04
C GLN A 363 10.10 -23.33 5.09
N ALA A 364 9.21 -22.44 4.68
CA ALA A 364 8.51 -21.55 5.62
C ALA A 364 7.58 -22.27 6.59
N ARG A 365 7.19 -23.53 6.32
CA ARG A 365 6.44 -24.36 7.28
C ARG A 365 7.25 -24.65 8.55
N ASP A 366 8.56 -24.79 8.40
CA ASP A 366 9.45 -25.07 9.51
C ASP A 366 9.67 -23.84 10.40
N LEU A 367 9.40 -22.63 9.90
CA LEU A 367 9.69 -21.38 10.60
C LEU A 367 9.02 -21.26 11.98
N THR A 368 7.81 -21.80 12.15
CA THR A 368 7.12 -21.77 13.45
C THR A 368 7.75 -22.76 14.44
N PRO A 369 7.92 -24.06 14.10
CA PRO A 369 8.72 -24.98 14.90
C PRO A 369 10.11 -24.45 15.27
N LEU A 370 10.88 -23.97 14.28
CA LEU A 370 12.23 -23.42 14.50
C LEU A 370 12.19 -22.22 15.46
N ALA A 371 11.18 -21.35 15.34
CA ALA A 371 11.02 -20.21 16.24
C ALA A 371 10.70 -20.65 17.68
N ASP A 372 9.90 -21.69 17.87
CA ASP A 372 9.56 -22.18 19.21
C ASP A 372 10.74 -22.93 19.85
N ASP A 373 11.47 -23.72 19.08
CA ASP A 373 12.71 -24.37 19.52
C ASP A 373 13.80 -23.34 19.85
N ALA A 374 13.97 -22.30 19.03
CA ALA A 374 14.94 -21.23 19.29
C ALA A 374 14.61 -20.44 20.58
N LYS A 375 13.33 -20.22 20.90
CA LYS A 375 12.91 -19.63 22.18
C LYS A 375 13.25 -20.54 23.36
N LYS A 376 13.01 -21.85 23.21
CA LYS A 376 13.34 -22.83 24.24
C LYS A 376 14.84 -22.88 24.49
N LEU A 377 15.66 -22.97 23.43
CA LEU A 377 17.11 -22.94 23.52
C LEU A 377 17.62 -21.65 24.19
N ALA A 378 17.02 -20.49 23.88
CA ALA A 378 17.36 -19.23 24.54
C ALA A 378 17.05 -19.24 26.04
N SER A 379 15.93 -19.84 26.46
CA SER A 379 15.58 -20.05 27.88
C SER A 379 16.55 -21.00 28.57
N ASP A 380 16.89 -22.12 27.94
CA ASP A 380 17.84 -23.11 28.47
C ASP A 380 19.24 -22.49 28.62
N LEU A 381 19.64 -21.68 27.65
CA LEU A 381 20.88 -20.91 27.67
C LEU A 381 20.93 -19.95 28.87
N ALA A 382 19.84 -19.23 29.14
CA ALA A 382 19.74 -18.32 30.29
C ALA A 382 19.80 -19.04 31.64
N HIS A 383 19.17 -20.21 31.74
CA HIS A 383 19.24 -21.05 32.92
C HIS A 383 20.67 -21.55 33.18
N ILE A 384 21.33 -22.09 32.14
CA ILE A 384 22.69 -22.64 32.27
C ILE A 384 23.72 -21.54 32.53
N ALA A 385 23.59 -20.38 31.88
CA ALA A 385 24.47 -19.23 32.13
C ALA A 385 24.40 -18.74 33.59
N SER A 386 23.30 -19.04 34.30
CA SER A 386 23.15 -18.69 35.72
C SER A 386 23.80 -19.70 36.67
N SER A 387 24.15 -20.91 36.20
CA SER A 387 24.81 -21.96 36.98
C SER A 387 26.30 -22.03 36.63
N CYS A 388 27.19 -21.72 37.58
CA CYS A 388 28.65 -21.72 37.36
C CYS A 388 29.25 -23.14 37.32
N GLY A 389 30.11 -23.44 36.34
CA GLY A 389 31.00 -24.63 36.36
C GLY A 389 31.61 -24.99 34.99
N GLU A 390 32.64 -25.84 34.96
CA GLU A 390 33.31 -26.26 33.72
C GLU A 390 32.39 -27.10 32.82
N ARG A 391 31.59 -28.01 33.42
CA ARG A 391 30.58 -28.80 32.70
C ARG A 391 29.47 -27.94 32.13
N GLU A 392 29.11 -26.87 32.85
CA GLU A 392 28.12 -25.88 32.43
C GLU A 392 28.64 -25.03 31.25
N SER A 393 29.95 -24.77 31.19
CA SER A 393 30.58 -24.08 30.05
C SER A 393 30.52 -24.91 28.75
N GLU A 394 30.80 -26.21 28.81
CA GLU A 394 30.65 -27.10 27.64
C GLU A 394 29.19 -27.18 27.17
N ARG A 395 28.24 -27.29 28.12
CA ARG A 395 26.81 -27.29 27.82
C ARG A 395 26.34 -25.97 27.19
N LEU A 396 26.83 -24.84 27.70
CA LEU A 396 26.57 -23.51 27.14
C LEU A 396 27.05 -23.42 25.70
N HIS A 397 28.24 -23.94 25.41
CA HIS A 397 28.79 -23.98 24.06
C HIS A 397 27.93 -24.83 23.11
N ASN A 398 27.49 -26.01 23.55
CA ASN A 398 26.64 -26.88 22.76
C ASN A 398 25.29 -26.24 22.41
N ILE A 399 24.62 -25.60 23.39
CA ILE A 399 23.35 -24.89 23.16
C ILE A 399 23.56 -23.68 22.25
N ALA A 400 24.66 -22.94 22.42
CA ALA A 400 24.99 -21.83 21.54
C ALA A 400 25.20 -22.28 20.09
N SER A 401 25.86 -23.43 19.87
CA SER A 401 26.02 -24.03 18.54
C SER A 401 24.68 -24.39 17.92
N GLN A 402 23.80 -25.06 18.69
CA GLN A 402 22.45 -25.41 18.24
C GLN A 402 21.63 -24.16 17.89
N LEU A 403 21.68 -23.12 18.72
CA LEU A 403 20.98 -21.87 18.45
C LEU A 403 21.51 -21.19 17.17
N HIS A 404 22.81 -21.29 16.89
CA HIS A 404 23.42 -20.75 15.67
C HIS A 404 22.96 -21.51 14.42
N GLU A 405 22.93 -22.85 14.46
CA GLU A 405 22.41 -23.67 13.37
C GLU A 405 20.92 -23.37 13.08
N GLN A 406 20.12 -23.18 14.13
CA GLN A 406 18.72 -22.77 14.00
C GLN A 406 18.58 -21.37 13.39
N LEU A 407 19.41 -20.42 13.84
CA LEU A 407 19.46 -19.06 13.30
C LEU A 407 19.79 -19.07 11.80
N ASP A 408 20.79 -19.85 11.38
CA ASP A 408 21.18 -19.96 9.97
C ASP A 408 20.03 -20.48 9.12
N HIS A 409 19.32 -21.52 9.57
CA HIS A 409 18.13 -22.01 8.88
C HIS A 409 17.06 -20.92 8.75
N ILE A 410 16.75 -20.21 9.83
CA ILE A 410 15.73 -19.14 9.84
C ILE A 410 16.11 -17.98 8.91
N ILE A 411 17.40 -17.61 8.86
CA ILE A 411 17.93 -16.61 7.94
C ILE A 411 17.77 -17.07 6.49
N GLU A 412 18.07 -18.33 6.17
CA GLU A 412 17.87 -18.89 4.83
C GLU A 412 16.40 -18.85 4.42
N VAL A 413 15.47 -19.20 5.31
CA VAL A 413 14.02 -19.06 5.03
C VAL A 413 13.67 -17.59 4.73
N CYS A 414 14.12 -16.63 5.54
CA CYS A 414 13.87 -15.20 5.32
C CYS A 414 14.45 -14.70 4.00
N LYS A 415 15.63 -15.21 3.62
CA LYS A 415 16.27 -14.93 2.33
C LYS A 415 15.37 -15.42 1.19
N LEU A 416 14.89 -16.66 1.20
CA LEU A 416 13.96 -17.16 0.16
C LEU A 416 12.65 -16.37 0.09
N LEU A 417 12.08 -16.02 1.26
CA LEU A 417 10.88 -15.18 1.36
C LEU A 417 11.07 -13.82 0.69
N ARG A 418 12.27 -13.22 0.78
CA ARG A 418 12.62 -11.98 0.07
C ARG A 418 12.57 -12.14 -1.44
N HIS A 419 12.98 -13.29 -1.99
CA HIS A 419 12.95 -13.54 -3.43
C HIS A 419 11.52 -13.70 -3.99
N ILE A 420 10.57 -14.10 -3.16
CA ILE A 420 9.16 -14.27 -3.53
C ILE A 420 8.25 -13.11 -3.12
N ALA A 421 8.83 -12.02 -2.61
CA ALA A 421 8.05 -10.88 -2.15
C ALA A 421 7.46 -10.07 -3.32
N MET A 422 6.12 -10.04 -3.36
CA MET A 422 5.35 -9.48 -4.48
C MET A 422 5.20 -7.95 -4.47
N SER A 423 5.48 -7.29 -3.34
CA SER A 423 5.44 -5.83 -3.19
C SER A 423 6.75 -5.31 -2.61
N GLU A 424 7.08 -4.05 -2.90
CA GLU A 424 8.29 -3.41 -2.38
C GLU A 424 8.28 -3.33 -0.84
N THR A 425 7.13 -3.09 -0.23
CA THR A 425 6.97 -3.11 1.24
C THR A 425 7.43 -4.44 1.82
N LEU A 426 6.95 -5.55 1.26
CA LEU A 426 7.29 -6.88 1.78
C LEU A 426 8.74 -7.25 1.49
N GLN A 427 9.31 -6.80 0.36
CA GLN A 427 10.73 -6.99 0.06
C GLN A 427 11.61 -6.28 1.09
N VAL A 428 11.25 -5.03 1.43
CA VAL A 428 11.94 -4.28 2.49
C VAL A 428 11.80 -5.01 3.82
N SER A 429 10.60 -5.38 4.23
CA SER A 429 10.37 -6.11 5.49
C SER A 429 11.17 -7.40 5.58
N ALA A 430 11.19 -8.22 4.52
CA ALA A 430 11.98 -9.46 4.47
C ALA A 430 13.48 -9.22 4.59
N LYS A 431 13.99 -8.20 3.88
CA LYS A 431 15.40 -7.82 3.97
C LYS A 431 15.78 -7.37 5.38
N PHE A 432 14.94 -6.56 6.03
CA PHE A 432 15.22 -6.10 7.39
C PHE A 432 15.08 -7.20 8.43
N ALA A 433 14.12 -8.12 8.27
CA ALA A 433 14.02 -9.30 9.11
C ALA A 433 15.32 -10.14 9.02
N GLU A 434 15.78 -10.44 7.80
CA GLU A 434 17.04 -11.18 7.56
C GLU A 434 18.25 -10.49 8.22
N ILE A 435 18.44 -9.19 7.97
CA ILE A 435 19.56 -8.40 8.52
C ILE A 435 19.51 -8.37 10.05
N ASN A 436 18.34 -8.11 10.63
CA ASN A 436 18.21 -7.99 12.08
C ASN A 436 18.39 -9.34 12.78
N LEU A 437 17.90 -10.44 12.22
CA LEU A 437 18.16 -11.79 12.74
C LEU A 437 19.66 -12.09 12.74
N ARG A 438 20.37 -11.80 11.63
CA ARG A 438 21.82 -12.00 11.51
C ARG A 438 22.62 -11.18 12.53
N ILE A 439 22.14 -9.99 12.88
CA ILE A 439 22.82 -9.08 13.82
C ILE A 439 22.50 -9.43 15.27
N TYR A 440 21.22 -9.59 15.63
CA TYR A 440 20.79 -9.75 17.02
C TYR A 440 20.79 -11.20 17.50
N GLY A 441 20.64 -12.18 16.61
CA GLY A 441 20.67 -13.60 16.96
C GLY A 441 21.95 -14.00 17.74
N PRO A 442 23.16 -13.69 17.23
CA PRO A 442 24.40 -13.97 17.94
C PRO A 442 24.53 -13.24 19.29
N GLN A 443 23.87 -12.08 19.42
CA GLN A 443 23.99 -11.26 20.63
C GLN A 443 23.32 -11.89 21.85
N VAL A 444 22.37 -12.81 21.67
CA VAL A 444 21.80 -13.63 22.75
C VAL A 444 22.88 -14.50 23.40
N VAL A 445 23.72 -15.14 22.57
CA VAL A 445 24.85 -15.95 23.04
C VAL A 445 25.90 -15.06 23.71
N THR A 446 26.21 -13.90 23.13
CA THR A 446 27.15 -12.94 23.71
C THR A 446 26.66 -12.43 25.09
N ALA A 447 25.35 -12.18 25.24
CA ALA A 447 24.76 -11.81 26.53
C ALA A 447 24.84 -12.95 27.55
N ALA A 448 24.55 -14.18 27.12
CA ALA A 448 24.64 -15.36 27.97
C ALA A 448 26.08 -15.63 28.45
N ARG A 449 27.09 -15.45 27.58
CA ARG A 449 28.50 -15.53 27.98
C ARG A 449 28.86 -14.50 29.05
N THR A 450 28.33 -13.29 28.93
CA THR A 450 28.52 -12.24 29.97
C THR A 450 27.92 -12.68 31.30
N LEU A 451 26.73 -13.28 31.30
CA LEU A 451 26.10 -13.81 32.51
C LEU A 451 26.88 -14.99 33.08
N ALA A 452 27.36 -15.93 32.24
CA ALA A 452 28.16 -17.07 32.67
C ALA A 452 29.49 -16.65 33.32
N ALA A 453 30.11 -15.56 32.84
CA ALA A 453 31.29 -14.98 33.46
C ALA A 453 30.97 -14.23 34.78
N HIS A 454 29.73 -13.78 34.95
CA HIS A 454 29.28 -13.02 36.13
C HIS A 454 27.90 -13.48 36.67
N PRO A 455 27.74 -14.72 37.18
CA PRO A 455 26.41 -15.32 37.39
C PRO A 455 25.54 -14.67 38.48
N GLY A 456 26.16 -13.94 39.42
CA GLY A 456 25.47 -13.14 40.43
C GLY A 456 25.09 -11.72 39.98
N SER A 457 25.41 -11.33 38.75
CA SER A 457 25.16 -9.98 38.24
C SER A 457 23.73 -9.81 37.76
N ALA A 458 22.92 -9.09 38.55
CA ALA A 458 21.57 -8.70 38.14
C ALA A 458 21.56 -7.95 36.79
N ALA A 459 22.54 -7.06 36.55
CA ALA A 459 22.64 -6.33 35.29
C ALA A 459 22.88 -7.27 34.08
N ALA A 460 23.71 -8.30 34.25
CA ALA A 460 23.99 -9.25 33.16
C ALA A 460 22.77 -10.13 32.85
N ARG A 461 21.98 -10.49 33.88
CA ARG A 461 20.72 -11.20 33.73
C ARG A 461 19.67 -10.36 33.01
N GLU A 462 19.42 -9.14 33.49
CA GLU A 462 18.51 -8.18 32.84
C GLU A 462 18.90 -7.93 31.36
N ASN A 463 20.20 -7.86 31.07
CA ASN A 463 20.68 -7.70 29.70
C ASN A 463 20.35 -8.92 28.83
N LEU A 464 20.63 -10.13 29.32
CA LEU A 464 20.27 -11.36 28.60
C LEU A 464 18.76 -11.42 28.32
N ASP A 465 17.93 -11.15 29.32
CA ASP A 465 16.46 -11.17 29.19
C ASP A 465 15.99 -10.24 28.04
N VAL A 466 16.53 -9.02 27.98
CA VAL A 466 16.19 -8.06 26.93
C VAL A 466 16.66 -8.50 25.54
N PHE A 467 17.81 -9.16 25.41
CA PHE A 467 18.25 -9.73 24.13
C PHE A 467 17.42 -10.95 23.71
N VAL A 468 16.98 -11.77 24.67
CA VAL A 468 16.05 -12.90 24.42
C VAL A 468 14.68 -12.38 23.96
N ASP A 469 14.17 -11.30 24.57
CA ASP A 469 12.92 -10.66 24.15
C ASP A 469 13.02 -10.09 22.72
N MET A 470 14.13 -9.45 22.39
CA MET A 470 14.40 -8.96 21.03
C MET A 470 14.43 -10.12 20.02
N TRP A 471 15.10 -11.22 20.38
CA TRP A 471 15.17 -12.42 19.55
C TRP A 471 13.79 -13.03 19.33
N ALA A 472 13.00 -13.23 20.40
CA ALA A 472 11.65 -13.75 20.31
C ALA A 472 10.74 -12.86 19.45
N TRP A 473 10.91 -11.54 19.53
CA TRP A 473 10.18 -10.61 18.67
C TRP A 473 10.55 -10.76 17.20
N LEU A 474 11.85 -10.85 16.87
CA LEU A 474 12.31 -11.04 15.48
C LEU A 474 11.80 -12.35 14.88
N LEU A 475 11.79 -13.42 15.67
CA LEU A 475 11.23 -14.71 15.27
C LEU A 475 9.73 -14.61 14.97
N ALA A 476 8.97 -13.95 15.85
CA ALA A 476 7.54 -13.74 15.66
C ALA A 476 7.25 -12.86 14.44
N ASP A 477 8.12 -11.88 14.15
CA ASP A 477 8.02 -11.02 12.99
C ASP A 477 8.31 -11.77 11.69
N ALA A 478 9.39 -12.57 11.65
CA ALA A 478 9.69 -13.45 10.51
C ALA A 478 8.52 -14.40 10.22
N ALA A 479 7.95 -15.03 11.25
CA ALA A 479 6.80 -15.93 11.08
C ALA A 479 5.54 -15.20 10.58
N ARG A 480 5.31 -13.95 11.04
CA ARG A 480 4.21 -13.11 10.55
C ARG A 480 4.41 -12.75 9.09
N LEU A 481 5.61 -12.32 8.74
CA LEU A 481 5.98 -11.96 7.38
C LEU A 481 5.83 -13.13 6.42
N ALA A 482 6.28 -14.32 6.83
CA ALA A 482 6.12 -15.55 6.04
C ALA A 482 4.65 -15.83 5.73
N ARG A 483 3.77 -15.73 6.72
CA ARG A 483 2.31 -15.87 6.52
C ARG A 483 1.76 -14.82 5.56
N GLU A 484 2.07 -13.55 5.77
CA GLU A 484 1.58 -12.46 4.92
C GLU A 484 2.06 -12.60 3.46
N LEU A 485 3.32 -12.98 3.26
CA LEU A 485 3.88 -13.23 1.94
C LEU A 485 3.19 -14.41 1.25
N LEU A 486 3.10 -15.54 1.95
CA LEU A 486 2.57 -16.77 1.38
C LEU A 486 1.07 -16.68 1.11
N ASP A 487 0.30 -16.03 1.98
CA ASP A 487 -1.13 -15.75 1.78
C ASP A 487 -1.37 -14.92 0.50
N ARG A 488 -0.46 -14.01 0.15
CA ARG A 488 -0.54 -13.22 -1.10
C ARG A 488 -0.12 -14.01 -2.34
N THR A 489 0.72 -15.03 -2.19
CA THR A 489 1.17 -15.90 -3.30
C THR A 489 0.29 -17.13 -3.51
N ASP A 490 -0.56 -17.48 -2.55
CA ASP A 490 -1.63 -18.44 -2.76
C ASP A 490 -2.60 -17.80 -3.79
N GLU A 491 -2.74 -18.40 -4.97
CA GLU A 491 -3.92 -18.17 -5.81
C GLU A 491 -5.15 -18.69 -5.05
N ARG A 492 -5.63 -17.92 -4.07
CA ARG A 492 -6.95 -18.16 -3.50
C ARG A 492 -7.93 -17.62 -4.53
N PRO A 493 -8.78 -18.45 -5.16
CA PRO A 493 -10.08 -17.93 -5.57
C PRO A 493 -10.70 -17.37 -4.30
N ASP A 494 -10.96 -16.06 -4.25
CA ASP A 494 -11.48 -15.31 -3.11
C ASP A 494 -12.34 -16.19 -2.19
N LYS A 495 -11.70 -16.72 -1.15
CA LYS A 495 -12.32 -17.43 -0.02
C LYS A 495 -11.82 -16.76 1.25
N GLN A 496 -12.02 -15.45 1.34
CA GLN A 496 -12.19 -14.81 2.63
C GLN A 496 -13.65 -14.96 3.02
N GLN A 497 -13.99 -16.11 3.59
CA GLN A 497 -15.24 -16.30 4.30
C GLN A 497 -15.20 -15.44 5.57
N TYR A 498 -15.66 -14.19 5.48
CA TYR A 498 -15.68 -13.26 6.60
C TYR A 498 -16.73 -13.71 7.64
N SER A 499 -16.32 -14.24 8.79
CA SER A 499 -17.25 -14.62 9.88
C SER A 499 -17.82 -13.43 10.67
N SER A 500 -17.77 -12.19 10.17
CA SER A 500 -18.29 -11.01 10.89
C SER A 500 -18.63 -9.82 9.98
N LEU A 501 -19.81 -9.21 10.16
CA LEU A 501 -20.13 -7.89 9.60
C LEU A 501 -19.25 -6.82 10.26
N PRO A 502 -18.69 -5.86 9.50
CA PRO A 502 -17.95 -4.77 10.09
C PRO A 502 -18.87 -3.70 10.72
N ARG A 503 -18.37 -3.03 11.76
CA ARG A 503 -19.19 -2.32 12.77
C ARG A 503 -19.98 -1.11 12.25
N PRO A 504 -21.07 -0.74 12.95
CA PRO A 504 -21.70 0.59 12.86
C PRO A 504 -20.72 1.66 13.36
N GLY A 505 -20.47 2.69 12.57
CA GLY A 505 -19.74 3.87 13.03
C GLY A 505 -20.53 4.59 14.11
N LYS A 506 -19.90 4.91 15.25
CA LYS A 506 -20.46 5.87 16.22
C LYS A 506 -19.44 6.95 16.53
N HIS A 507 -19.87 8.19 16.34
CA HIS A 507 -19.37 9.36 17.04
C HIS A 507 -19.47 9.12 18.55
N GLY A 508 -18.37 9.31 19.29
CA GLY A 508 -18.37 9.25 20.75
C GLY A 508 -17.10 8.66 21.35
N THR A 509 -16.37 9.51 22.07
CA THR A 509 -15.14 9.26 22.83
C THR A 509 -15.20 8.03 23.75
N THR A 510 -14.63 6.88 23.36
CA THR A 510 -14.11 5.87 24.32
C THR A 510 -12.92 5.10 23.73
N SER A 511 -11.81 5.09 24.46
CA SER A 511 -10.48 4.60 24.07
C SER A 511 -10.24 3.11 24.40
N LYS A 512 -11.19 2.22 24.06
CA LYS A 512 -10.98 0.76 24.19
C LYS A 512 -11.26 0.01 22.88
N PRO A 513 -10.32 -0.82 22.38
CA PRO A 513 -10.57 -1.70 21.24
C PRO A 513 -11.50 -2.84 21.68
N LEU A 514 -12.80 -2.68 21.44
CA LEU A 514 -13.74 -3.78 21.58
C LEU A 514 -13.47 -4.82 20.47
N LYS A 515 -13.57 -6.12 20.74
CA LYS A 515 -13.31 -7.23 19.78
C LYS A 515 -14.38 -7.36 18.68
N ALA A 516 -13.99 -7.83 17.49
CA ALA A 516 -14.92 -8.23 16.43
C ALA A 516 -15.84 -9.38 16.92
N VAL A 517 -17.12 -9.35 16.54
CA VAL A 517 -18.13 -10.30 17.02
C VAL A 517 -18.62 -11.14 15.84
N ARG A 518 -18.56 -12.48 15.99
CA ARG A 518 -18.90 -13.45 14.93
C ARG A 518 -20.41 -13.50 14.66
N LEU A 519 -20.81 -13.51 13.39
CA LEU A 519 -22.18 -13.80 12.94
C LEU A 519 -22.51 -15.27 13.15
N ASP A 520 -23.81 -15.59 13.27
CA ASP A 520 -24.26 -16.98 13.20
C ASP A 520 -24.28 -17.48 11.74
N SER A 521 -24.16 -18.79 11.55
CA SER A 521 -24.03 -19.42 10.23
C SER A 521 -25.27 -19.20 9.34
N ASP A 522 -26.47 -19.18 9.94
CA ASP A 522 -27.74 -19.03 9.22
C ASP A 522 -27.97 -17.59 8.75
N GLU A 523 -27.62 -16.62 9.59
CA GLU A 523 -27.62 -15.19 9.28
C GLU A 523 -26.70 -14.89 8.09
N GLN A 524 -25.49 -15.42 8.11
CA GLN A 524 -24.52 -15.23 7.04
C GLN A 524 -24.98 -15.86 5.71
N ALA A 525 -25.58 -17.05 5.75
CA ALA A 525 -26.10 -17.72 4.55
C ALA A 525 -27.23 -16.92 3.89
N LYS A 526 -28.12 -16.30 4.69
CA LYS A 526 -29.24 -15.48 4.20
C LYS A 526 -28.76 -14.24 3.44
N ILE A 527 -27.80 -13.50 4.01
CA ILE A 527 -27.23 -12.31 3.36
C ILE A 527 -26.43 -12.71 2.11
N ALA A 528 -25.65 -13.79 2.18
CA ALA A 528 -24.88 -14.28 1.04
C ALA A 528 -25.77 -14.69 -0.14
N LYS A 529 -26.92 -15.33 0.12
CA LYS A 529 -27.92 -15.66 -0.90
C LYS A 529 -28.45 -14.38 -1.58
N SER A 530 -28.83 -13.39 -0.78
CA SER A 530 -29.41 -12.13 -1.25
C SER A 530 -28.40 -11.28 -2.03
N GLY A 531 -27.13 -11.28 -1.58
CA GLY A 531 -26.02 -10.68 -2.32
C GLY A 531 -25.74 -11.39 -3.64
N LEU A 532 -25.82 -12.73 -3.69
CA LEU A 532 -25.63 -13.47 -4.94
C LEU A 532 -26.73 -13.15 -5.96
N GLU A 533 -27.99 -13.06 -5.53
CA GLU A 533 -29.10 -12.62 -6.37
C GLU A 533 -28.88 -11.18 -6.89
N MET A 534 -28.34 -10.29 -6.06
CA MET A 534 -27.95 -8.93 -6.47
C MET A 534 -26.84 -8.93 -7.52
N LYS A 535 -25.83 -9.81 -7.39
CA LYS A 535 -24.77 -9.98 -8.40
C LYS A 535 -25.36 -10.41 -9.74
N MET A 536 -26.28 -11.38 -9.75
CA MET A 536 -26.90 -11.86 -10.99
C MET A 536 -27.57 -10.71 -11.74
N MET A 537 -28.28 -9.82 -11.04
CA MET A 537 -28.91 -8.65 -11.66
C MET A 537 -27.92 -7.57 -12.09
N SER A 538 -26.78 -7.42 -11.40
CA SER A 538 -25.68 -6.56 -11.86
C SER A 538 -25.11 -7.09 -13.18
N SER A 539 -24.87 -8.41 -13.29
CA SER A 539 -24.44 -9.04 -14.54
C SER A 539 -25.48 -8.90 -15.66
N GLU A 540 -26.77 -9.04 -15.34
CA GLU A 540 -27.86 -8.84 -16.32
C GLU A 540 -27.92 -7.39 -16.81
N MET A 541 -27.73 -6.41 -15.92
CA MET A 541 -27.64 -5.00 -16.27
C MET A 541 -26.45 -4.72 -17.19
N ASP A 542 -25.27 -5.27 -16.87
CA ASP A 542 -24.08 -5.09 -17.70
C ASP A 542 -24.32 -5.67 -19.11
N ALA A 543 -24.85 -6.89 -19.19
CA ALA A 543 -25.21 -7.53 -20.45
C ALA A 543 -26.26 -6.74 -21.25
N GLU A 544 -27.25 -6.14 -20.57
CA GLU A 544 -28.23 -5.27 -21.21
C GLU A 544 -27.58 -3.98 -21.74
N THR A 545 -26.72 -3.33 -20.96
CA THR A 545 -26.01 -2.12 -21.41
C THR A 545 -25.04 -2.39 -22.56
N ASP A 546 -24.54 -3.62 -22.70
CA ASP A 546 -23.68 -4.02 -23.81
C ASP A 546 -24.45 -4.19 -25.13
N ARG A 547 -25.76 -4.51 -25.09
CA ARG A 547 -26.63 -4.54 -26.29
C ARG A 547 -26.78 -3.17 -26.96
N TRP A 548 -26.61 -2.09 -26.20
CA TRP A 548 -26.65 -0.72 -26.71
C TRP A 548 -25.39 -0.33 -27.49
N GLN A 549 -24.28 -1.08 -27.36
CA GLN A 549 -23.00 -0.76 -28.01
C GLN A 549 -23.02 -0.92 -29.54
N GLY A 550 -24.03 -1.60 -30.10
CA GLY A 550 -24.11 -1.90 -31.54
C GLY A 550 -25.07 -1.05 -32.39
N ALA A 551 -26.00 -0.28 -31.80
CA ALA A 551 -27.09 0.38 -32.55
C ALA A 551 -27.07 1.91 -32.55
N ALA A 552 -26.34 2.55 -31.64
CA ALA A 552 -26.02 3.98 -31.68
C ALA A 552 -24.89 4.22 -30.67
N ALA A 553 -23.66 4.04 -31.12
CA ALA A 553 -22.46 4.29 -30.32
C ALA A 553 -22.25 5.80 -30.17
N ASP A 554 -23.07 6.43 -29.33
CA ASP A 554 -22.72 7.72 -28.72
C ASP A 554 -22.21 7.44 -27.30
N GLU A 555 -20.96 7.80 -27.04
CA GLU A 555 -20.32 7.83 -25.71
C GLU A 555 -21.08 8.72 -24.68
N ASN A 556 -22.17 9.36 -25.11
CA ASN A 556 -23.02 10.28 -24.36
C ASN A 556 -24.41 9.73 -23.99
N ASN A 557 -24.66 8.42 -24.10
CA ASN A 557 -25.93 7.87 -23.62
C ASN A 557 -25.99 7.86 -22.08
N ASP A 558 -26.62 8.90 -21.53
CA ASP A 558 -26.77 9.08 -20.08
C ASP A 558 -27.55 7.93 -19.42
N ILE A 559 -28.49 7.27 -20.10
CA ILE A 559 -29.21 6.11 -19.54
C ILE A 559 -28.24 4.95 -19.31
N VAL A 560 -27.42 4.63 -20.32
CA VAL A 560 -26.41 3.56 -20.25
C VAL A 560 -25.34 3.86 -19.21
N LYS A 561 -24.84 5.10 -19.16
CA LYS A 561 -23.83 5.52 -18.17
C LYS A 561 -24.31 5.35 -16.74
N ARG A 562 -25.56 5.77 -16.46
CA ARG A 562 -26.17 5.64 -15.13
C ARG A 562 -26.45 4.18 -14.78
N ALA A 563 -26.91 3.38 -15.73
CA ALA A 563 -27.11 1.94 -15.55
C ALA A 563 -25.80 1.20 -15.19
N LYS A 564 -24.69 1.50 -15.89
CA LYS A 564 -23.35 0.96 -15.58
C LYS A 564 -22.84 1.42 -14.20
N ASN A 565 -23.07 2.68 -13.84
CA ASN A 565 -22.76 3.16 -12.49
C ASN A 565 -23.53 2.39 -11.43
N MET A 566 -24.85 2.21 -11.59
CA MET A 566 -25.68 1.46 -10.66
C MET A 566 -25.24 -0.01 -10.57
N SER A 567 -24.87 -0.65 -11.69
CA SER A 567 -24.30 -2.00 -11.69
C SER A 567 -23.01 -2.09 -10.86
N SER A 568 -22.07 -1.16 -11.04
CA SER A 568 -20.83 -1.09 -10.25
C SER A 568 -21.11 -0.89 -8.75
N MET A 569 -22.09 -0.06 -8.40
CA MET A 569 -22.50 0.16 -7.01
C MET A 569 -23.12 -1.10 -6.39
N ALA A 570 -24.02 -1.79 -7.10
CA ALA A 570 -24.61 -3.06 -6.65
C ALA A 570 -23.56 -4.16 -6.51
N PHE A 571 -22.57 -4.21 -7.41
CA PHE A 571 -21.46 -5.14 -7.30
C PHE A 571 -20.59 -4.89 -6.05
N ALA A 572 -20.32 -3.63 -5.71
CA ALA A 572 -19.62 -3.29 -4.47
C ALA A 572 -20.41 -3.71 -3.21
N MET A 573 -21.74 -3.58 -3.23
CA MET A 573 -22.61 -4.04 -2.15
C MET A 573 -22.68 -5.57 -2.06
N TYR A 574 -22.60 -6.28 -3.18
CA TYR A 574 -22.41 -7.74 -3.21
C TYR A 574 -21.07 -8.14 -2.61
N GLN A 575 -19.96 -7.49 -3.00
CA GLN A 575 -18.65 -7.77 -2.42
C GLN A 575 -18.67 -7.57 -0.90
N PHE A 576 -19.36 -6.54 -0.40
CA PHE A 576 -19.60 -6.36 1.03
C PHE A 576 -20.28 -7.57 1.69
N THR A 577 -21.30 -8.18 1.04
CA THR A 577 -21.94 -9.40 1.59
C THR A 577 -21.00 -10.60 1.71
N LYS A 578 -19.86 -10.57 1.01
CA LYS A 578 -18.79 -11.55 1.11
C LYS A 578 -17.64 -11.13 2.03
N GLY A 579 -17.63 -9.88 2.48
CA GLY A 579 -16.49 -9.29 3.19
C GLY A 579 -15.31 -8.95 2.27
N GLU A 580 -15.59 -8.75 0.99
CA GLU A 580 -14.63 -8.39 -0.05
C GLU A 580 -14.89 -6.93 -0.51
N GLY A 581 -13.96 -6.36 -1.28
CA GLY A 581 -14.15 -5.07 -1.93
C GLY A 581 -13.87 -3.85 -1.05
N ARG A 582 -14.29 -2.67 -1.52
CA ARG A 582 -13.92 -1.37 -0.94
C ARG A 582 -14.76 -0.95 0.28
N LEU A 583 -15.89 -1.61 0.53
CA LEU A 583 -16.80 -1.28 1.62
C LEU A 583 -16.39 -2.07 2.86
N ASN A 584 -15.80 -1.37 3.83
CA ASN A 584 -15.17 -1.99 4.99
C ASN A 584 -16.01 -1.89 6.26
N THR A 585 -17.11 -1.13 6.26
CA THR A 585 -17.99 -0.93 7.41
C THR A 585 -19.47 -1.01 7.03
N THR A 586 -20.36 -1.31 7.98
CA THR A 586 -21.82 -1.22 7.73
C THR A 586 -22.26 0.21 7.43
N GLN A 587 -21.52 1.22 7.93
CA GLN A 587 -21.75 2.61 7.54
C GLN A 587 -21.38 2.87 6.07
N ASP A 588 -20.32 2.24 5.57
CA ASP A 588 -19.94 2.32 4.15
C ASP A 588 -21.03 1.71 3.28
N LEU A 589 -21.61 0.57 3.69
CA LEU A 589 -22.75 -0.05 3.00
C LEU A 589 -23.96 0.90 2.96
N PHE A 590 -24.30 1.53 4.08
CA PHE A 590 -25.42 2.47 4.17
C PHE A 590 -25.19 3.70 3.30
N THR A 591 -24.00 4.27 3.34
CA THR A 591 -23.60 5.39 2.49
C THR A 591 -23.65 5.00 1.01
N GLN A 592 -23.19 3.80 0.67
CA GLN A 592 -23.26 3.27 -0.69
C GLN A 592 -24.71 3.08 -1.18
N ALA A 593 -25.61 2.62 -0.29
CA ALA A 593 -27.04 2.51 -0.58
C ALA A 593 -27.72 3.87 -0.78
N GLU A 594 -27.29 4.91 -0.06
CA GLU A 594 -27.73 6.29 -0.31
C GLU A 594 -27.31 6.77 -1.70
N TYR A 595 -26.04 6.56 -2.07
CA TYR A 595 -25.57 6.89 -3.42
C TYR A 595 -26.28 6.08 -4.51
N PHE A 596 -26.58 4.81 -4.26
CA PHE A 596 -27.35 3.97 -5.17
C PHE A 596 -28.77 4.54 -5.39
N ALA A 597 -29.45 4.93 -4.31
CA ALA A 597 -30.76 5.58 -4.36
C ALA A 597 -30.74 6.93 -5.10
N GLU A 598 -29.70 7.73 -4.90
CA GLU A 598 -29.51 8.99 -5.64
C GLU A 598 -29.29 8.76 -7.13
N GLU A 599 -28.48 7.77 -7.50
CA GLU A 599 -28.22 7.45 -8.90
C GLU A 599 -29.47 6.90 -9.60
N ALA A 600 -30.28 6.10 -8.91
CA ALA A 600 -31.59 5.65 -9.38
C ALA A 600 -32.56 6.82 -9.62
N ASN A 601 -32.57 7.82 -8.73
CA ASN A 601 -33.36 9.04 -8.91
C ASN A 601 -32.91 9.86 -10.12
N ARG A 602 -31.60 9.93 -10.39
CA ARG A 602 -31.07 10.60 -11.58
C ARG A 602 -31.48 9.87 -12.85
N LEU A 603 -31.35 8.54 -12.88
CA LEU A 603 -31.83 7.71 -13.98
C LEU A 603 -33.33 7.92 -14.24
N TYR A 604 -34.16 7.91 -13.19
CA TYR A 604 -35.60 8.16 -13.30
C TYR A 604 -35.90 9.46 -14.04
N LYS A 605 -35.22 10.57 -13.69
CA LYS A 605 -35.42 11.88 -14.34
C LYS A 605 -35.05 11.84 -15.82
N ILE A 606 -33.93 11.22 -16.16
CA ILE A 606 -33.45 11.08 -17.54
C ILE A 606 -34.44 10.23 -18.35
N VAL A 607 -34.85 9.08 -17.83
CA VAL A 607 -35.79 8.18 -18.51
C VAL A 607 -37.18 8.83 -18.64
N ARG A 608 -37.61 9.62 -17.65
CA ARG A 608 -38.86 10.40 -17.75
C ARG A 608 -38.80 11.40 -18.89
N GLN A 609 -37.67 12.11 -19.03
CA GLN A 609 -37.45 13.02 -20.15
C GLN A 609 -37.43 12.29 -21.50
N PHE A 610 -36.74 11.14 -21.57
CA PHE A 610 -36.72 10.27 -22.74
C PHE A 610 -38.13 9.79 -23.12
N SER A 611 -38.98 9.44 -22.15
CA SER A 611 -40.34 8.96 -22.41
C SER A 611 -41.22 9.96 -23.16
N TYR A 612 -40.93 11.28 -23.10
CA TYR A 612 -41.64 12.29 -23.88
C TYR A 612 -41.32 12.20 -25.38
N GLN A 613 -40.15 11.69 -25.74
CA GLN A 613 -39.69 11.51 -27.12
C GLN A 613 -40.16 10.18 -27.72
N VAL A 614 -40.61 9.22 -26.89
CA VAL A 614 -41.13 7.94 -27.34
C VAL A 614 -42.58 8.11 -27.86
N PRO A 615 -42.92 7.62 -29.07
CA PRO A 615 -44.29 7.62 -29.59
C PRO A 615 -45.30 6.91 -28.68
N ALA A 616 -46.56 7.31 -28.73
CA ALA A 616 -47.62 6.63 -27.99
C ALA A 616 -47.80 5.19 -28.52
N GLY A 617 -47.70 4.20 -27.63
CA GLY A 617 -47.79 2.78 -27.99
C GLY A 617 -47.67 1.88 -26.77
N SER A 618 -47.80 0.56 -26.97
CA SER A 618 -47.71 -0.44 -25.91
C SER A 618 -46.36 -0.40 -25.17
N THR A 619 -45.25 -0.26 -25.90
CA THR A 619 -43.89 -0.21 -25.31
C THR A 619 -43.67 1.04 -24.45
N LYS A 620 -44.25 2.20 -24.79
CA LYS A 620 -44.23 3.39 -23.94
C LYS A 620 -45.04 3.19 -22.65
N LYS A 621 -46.20 2.54 -22.75
CA LYS A 621 -47.05 2.23 -21.59
C LYS A 621 -46.32 1.30 -20.62
N GLU A 622 -45.65 0.28 -21.14
CA GLU A 622 -44.82 -0.66 -20.38
C GLU A 622 -43.62 0.03 -19.71
N LEU A 623 -42.91 0.90 -20.44
CA LEU A 623 -41.81 1.71 -19.89
C LEU A 623 -42.28 2.56 -18.70
N LEU A 624 -43.41 3.25 -18.84
CA LEU A 624 -43.97 4.08 -17.78
C LEU A 624 -44.44 3.23 -16.58
N GLU A 625 -44.99 2.04 -16.81
CA GLU A 625 -45.41 1.15 -15.73
C GLU A 625 -44.22 0.68 -14.87
N HIS A 626 -43.06 0.41 -15.49
CA HIS A 626 -41.83 0.09 -14.76
C HIS A 626 -41.23 1.33 -14.10
N LEU A 627 -41.17 2.46 -14.82
CA LEU A 627 -40.57 3.70 -14.35
C LEU A 627 -41.32 4.29 -13.13
N ASP A 628 -42.64 4.21 -13.10
CA ASP A 628 -43.47 4.75 -12.02
C ASP A 628 -43.31 3.96 -10.70
N LYS A 629 -42.72 2.75 -10.74
CA LYS A 629 -42.36 1.96 -9.55
C LYS A 629 -41.04 2.41 -8.92
N VAL A 630 -40.14 3.07 -9.67
CA VAL A 630 -38.80 3.45 -9.21
C VAL A 630 -38.82 4.40 -8.00
N PRO A 631 -39.63 5.49 -7.96
CA PRO A 631 -39.67 6.39 -6.81
C PRO A 631 -40.02 5.69 -5.51
N THR A 632 -40.92 4.70 -5.55
CA THR A 632 -41.34 3.92 -4.38
C THR A 632 -40.18 3.12 -3.80
N TYR A 633 -39.46 2.37 -4.65
CA TYR A 633 -38.29 1.58 -4.21
C TYR A 633 -37.15 2.47 -3.72
N VAL A 634 -36.95 3.63 -4.34
CA VAL A 634 -35.96 4.62 -3.88
C VAL A 634 -36.33 5.15 -2.50
N GLN A 635 -37.60 5.48 -2.26
CA GLN A 635 -38.08 5.92 -0.94
C GLN A 635 -37.94 4.82 0.12
N GLN A 636 -38.28 3.57 -0.22
CA GLN A 636 -38.12 2.42 0.67
C GLN A 636 -36.66 2.21 1.08
N LEU A 637 -35.73 2.25 0.13
CA LEU A 637 -34.30 2.14 0.41
C LEU A 637 -33.80 3.31 1.27
N GLN A 638 -34.16 4.55 0.94
CA GLN A 638 -33.77 5.74 1.72
C GLN A 638 -34.34 5.73 3.14
N PHE A 639 -35.57 5.26 3.32
CA PHE A 639 -36.17 5.12 4.66
C PHE A 639 -35.40 4.09 5.49
N THR A 640 -35.14 2.92 4.91
CA THR A 640 -34.41 1.82 5.55
C THR A 640 -33.01 2.27 5.97
N VAL A 641 -32.30 3.03 5.13
CA VAL A 641 -30.95 3.51 5.46
C VAL A 641 -30.96 4.59 6.54
N LYS A 642 -31.97 5.46 6.59
CA LYS A 642 -32.08 6.54 7.59
C LYS A 642 -32.58 6.07 8.95
N GLU A 643 -33.16 4.87 9.04
CA GLU A 643 -33.69 4.33 10.30
C GLU A 643 -32.57 4.10 11.32
N PRO A 644 -32.59 4.75 12.50
CA PRO A 644 -31.56 4.57 13.51
C PRO A 644 -31.69 3.18 14.13
N THR A 645 -30.59 2.41 14.15
CA THR A 645 -30.57 1.09 14.78
C THR A 645 -29.53 1.02 15.89
N VAL A 646 -29.90 0.37 17.00
CA VAL A 646 -29.03 0.17 18.17
C VAL A 646 -29.04 -1.31 18.53
N GLY A 647 -27.85 -1.90 18.59
CA GLY A 647 -27.67 -3.32 18.92
C GLY A 647 -27.46 -4.23 17.71
N ARG A 648 -26.91 -5.42 17.98
CA ARG A 648 -26.44 -6.37 16.96
C ARG A 648 -27.55 -6.87 16.03
N ALA A 649 -28.63 -7.41 16.59
CA ALA A 649 -29.72 -7.98 15.80
C ALA A 649 -30.42 -6.93 14.92
N ALA A 650 -30.64 -5.72 15.46
CA ALA A 650 -31.24 -4.61 14.72
C ALA A 650 -30.33 -4.12 13.57
N THR A 651 -29.01 -4.05 13.80
CA THR A 651 -28.04 -3.70 12.75
C THR A 651 -28.03 -4.74 11.65
N PHE A 652 -28.04 -6.03 12.01
CA PHE A 652 -28.06 -7.13 11.05
C PHE A 652 -29.32 -7.11 10.20
N SER A 653 -30.49 -6.97 10.84
CA SER A 653 -31.77 -6.86 10.13
C SER A 653 -31.78 -5.67 9.17
N LYS A 654 -31.19 -4.54 9.55
CA LYS A 654 -31.08 -3.37 8.67
C LYS A 654 -30.16 -3.64 7.48
N VAL A 655 -29.03 -4.32 7.68
CA VAL A 655 -28.13 -4.72 6.58
C VAL A 655 -28.85 -5.64 5.60
N ASP A 656 -29.53 -6.67 6.09
CA ASP A 656 -30.31 -7.60 5.25
C ASP A 656 -31.39 -6.84 4.45
N ASN A 657 -32.15 -5.96 5.12
CA ASN A 657 -33.16 -5.13 4.47
C ASN A 657 -32.55 -4.21 3.39
N VAL A 658 -31.43 -3.53 3.67
CA VAL A 658 -30.75 -2.68 2.67
C VAL A 658 -30.32 -3.47 1.43
N ILE A 659 -29.82 -4.69 1.62
CA ILE A 659 -29.43 -5.59 0.52
C ILE A 659 -30.68 -6.02 -0.27
N GLN A 660 -31.78 -6.39 0.37
CA GLN A 660 -33.03 -6.74 -0.30
C GLN A 660 -33.66 -5.57 -1.07
N GLU A 661 -33.73 -4.38 -0.47
CA GLU A 661 -34.31 -3.19 -1.10
C GLU A 661 -33.49 -2.75 -2.31
N THR A 662 -32.15 -2.79 -2.19
CA THR A 662 -31.25 -2.52 -3.33
C THR A 662 -31.46 -3.53 -4.45
N LYS A 663 -31.64 -4.81 -4.10
CA LYS A 663 -31.96 -5.89 -5.05
C LYS A 663 -33.28 -5.59 -5.78
N HIS A 664 -34.35 -5.30 -5.05
CA HIS A 664 -35.65 -4.99 -5.65
C HIS A 664 -35.60 -3.77 -6.57
N LEU A 665 -34.91 -2.70 -6.16
CA LEU A 665 -34.70 -1.52 -6.98
C LEU A 665 -33.91 -1.84 -8.26
N MET A 666 -32.82 -2.60 -8.16
CA MET A 666 -32.00 -3.00 -9.31
C MET A 666 -32.80 -3.81 -10.35
N ASN A 667 -33.68 -4.71 -9.91
CA ASN A 667 -34.56 -5.49 -10.79
C ASN A 667 -35.49 -4.58 -11.63
N VAL A 668 -36.10 -3.58 -10.98
CA VAL A 668 -36.99 -2.65 -11.68
C VAL A 668 -36.19 -1.79 -12.66
N ILE A 669 -35.00 -1.33 -12.26
CA ILE A 669 -34.12 -0.52 -13.11
C ILE A 669 -33.68 -1.32 -14.34
N SER A 670 -33.40 -2.63 -14.19
CA SER A 670 -33.02 -3.51 -15.30
C SER A 670 -34.13 -3.54 -16.36
N LYS A 671 -35.38 -3.75 -15.93
CA LYS A 671 -36.55 -3.71 -16.82
C LYS A 671 -36.73 -2.34 -17.49
N VAL A 672 -36.55 -1.25 -16.74
CA VAL A 672 -36.62 0.12 -17.30
C VAL A 672 -35.57 0.29 -18.41
N VAL A 673 -34.32 -0.13 -18.20
CA VAL A 673 -33.24 -0.01 -19.19
C VAL A 673 -33.51 -0.88 -20.41
N THR A 674 -33.98 -2.12 -20.23
CA THR A 674 -34.38 -3.00 -21.35
C THR A 674 -35.51 -2.39 -22.16
N THR A 675 -36.59 -1.90 -21.53
CA THR A 675 -37.69 -1.28 -22.29
C THR A 675 -37.26 0.04 -22.95
N CYS A 676 -36.28 0.77 -22.39
CA CYS A 676 -35.68 1.93 -23.05
C CYS A 676 -34.98 1.53 -24.36
N PHE A 677 -34.31 0.37 -24.40
CA PHE A 677 -33.64 -0.14 -25.60
C PHE A 677 -34.65 -0.43 -26.71
N ASP A 678 -35.73 -1.13 -26.36
CA ASP A 678 -36.82 -1.46 -27.28
C ASP A 678 -37.50 -0.20 -27.81
N CYS A 679 -37.64 0.84 -26.97
CA CYS A 679 -38.15 2.13 -27.40
C CYS A 679 -37.18 2.83 -28.35
N ALA A 680 -35.88 2.85 -28.05
CA ALA A 680 -34.87 3.50 -28.88
C ALA A 680 -34.77 2.87 -30.28
N ASN A 681 -34.83 1.54 -30.39
CA ASN A 681 -34.79 0.83 -31.67
C ASN A 681 -36.04 1.09 -32.55
N LYS A 682 -37.20 1.39 -31.94
CA LYS A 682 -38.43 1.76 -32.66
C LYS A 682 -38.50 3.23 -33.06
N VAL A 683 -37.74 4.12 -32.40
CA VAL A 683 -37.66 5.55 -32.75
C VAL A 683 -36.73 5.78 -33.96
N ILE A 684 -35.78 4.87 -34.21
CA ILE A 684 -34.78 4.96 -35.29
C ILE A 684 -35.27 4.34 -36.63
N THR A 685 -36.41 3.62 -36.64
CA THR A 685 -37.02 3.14 -37.88
C THR A 685 -38.11 4.11 -38.35
N PRO A 686 -37.89 4.89 -39.42
CA PRO A 686 -38.96 5.69 -40.00
C PRO A 686 -40.02 4.74 -40.57
N VAL A 687 -41.24 4.86 -40.06
CA VAL A 687 -42.42 4.28 -40.71
C VAL A 687 -42.54 4.93 -42.08
N PHE A 688 -42.40 4.13 -43.14
CA PHE A 688 -42.82 4.48 -44.50
C PHE A 688 -44.34 4.59 -44.58
#